data_AF-A0A926C5W4-F1
#
_entry.id   AF-A0A926C5W4-F1
#
_cell.length_a   1.000
_cell.length_b   1.000
_cell.length_c   1.000
_cell.angle_alpha   90.00
_cell.angle_beta   90.00
_cell.angle_gamma   90.00
#
_symmetry.space_group_name_H-M   'P 1'
#
loop_
_entity.id
_entity.type
_entity.pdbx_description
1 polymer ?
#
loop_
_entity_poly.entity_id
_entity_poly.type
_entity_poly.pdbx_seq_one_letter_code
_entity_poly.pdbx_strand_id
1 'polypeptide(L)'
;MHSFLWILMILCTRYQPETAVNANGSMTVRTDSLPSTTPRRANWVALNDTARSELRQQALFGGGQQQERSRAVRMWGLSVENVNTEGVRLRTDTTYARLEVSPAQLQLPANWETYRELTLTLHNTSAHPLTVSSQLVGSRSVLLRTDTLLADQTKRILIDLRDLPITAGIAPNPYAPGFLRWVLTGVTSHQQLHIRKLTLHPMRATDSRAVVDRFGQRIRGNWPGKITSVSDLHRAAQAEEAELKAQPGSAQSPDAPGTFRATGFFRVEQDTAQRWWFITPDGRRFWSFGVTGVRTNGGRAGVTPYASRGYLFEKLPEQPQAYEPQGVRFYTANALQKWGSREKWRAVALWRLQSWGMNTLGNWSDTDVLAASSLPYTRTFSTNPWPDLMVGQTNVSDVFHPDWAARVDTLLRQASQHQRETLLLGYFIDNEQTWEAPYLLTHARPDSPIRRVWLRLLQQEFGNIEALNRALQTRFADWPMAANLKPADLPGTAPLATAFAALEIEFAQTYFRTVAGTLKKYDPNHLYLGCRFTKRIKPKGIVETAGRYCDVLTVNVYDRIPNADNMRKWHAYSGRPILIGEHHLSLSSERTLPPTYGASPPAVRETYFEEYVAGWAAMPFAVGSHWYQFADQELTGRSTDGENQPIGLVDITDQPHAELVRASRRIGRQPYRWHGMAQPAGVQGGTLARAALPSGPSQLRVSANGRGLVQKNGTPFFWLGDTAWNLFSKLNPSEADRYLTDRAAKHFTVIQAHLLPWTLATPGVNGHTAFRDGDFDQPDAAYWQSVDTIISLAAQRNLYLALLPTWCRTYTEMARDSSNRQNVVLTDSAKAYRYGYFLGRRYQQHTNLIWVLGGDQRPARHAVYRQLAKGLTDAGAGGDPAQILLTYHPPGGTNRPPATSSGEFYHAEPWLDMNMIQSGHALGNTSYERISDDVARKPAKPTLDAEPCYEAHPVKHQYKNGLFGAWDVRRRAYWSVLAGACGFTYGGNGIWQMDKPGQIEQASHFKDYWYDALNYEGAGQMQHLRHLAEAYHWPTWISDTTLVDGSIGRVDDRIQSIRTAGADCFLHYITNGRLLTLRPLPAGQWFYHWFDPRTGKPGPVQPVRSARFTPPSTGSGSDWVLIVTKDRRVPELKTE
;
A
#
# COMPACT_ATOMS: atom_id res chain seq x y z
N MET A 1 -5.17 67.37 6.50
CA MET A 1 -3.87 67.94 6.06
C MET A 1 -2.80 66.97 6.52
N HIS A 2 -2.27 66.16 5.59
CA HIS A 2 -0.95 66.39 4.97
C HIS A 2 0.14 66.18 6.04
N SER A 3 0.93 65.11 6.01
CA SER A 3 1.60 64.56 4.84
C SER A 3 1.98 63.10 5.06
N PHE A 4 1.58 62.22 4.16
CA PHE A 4 2.48 61.30 3.44
C PHE A 4 1.72 60.75 2.22
N LEU A 5 1.36 61.71 1.36
CA LEU A 5 1.36 61.51 -0.08
C LEU A 5 2.84 61.57 -0.49
N TRP A 6 3.37 60.51 -1.08
CA TRP A 6 4.20 60.57 -2.27
C TRP A 6 4.34 59.14 -2.80
N ILE A 7 4.09 58.98 -4.10
CA ILE A 7 4.16 57.73 -4.87
C ILE A 7 2.92 56.84 -4.75
N LEU A 8 1.75 57.46 -4.92
CA LEU A 8 0.59 56.85 -5.57
C LEU A 8 0.21 57.75 -6.77
N MET A 9 1.16 57.90 -7.69
CA MET A 9 0.96 58.50 -9.00
C MET A 9 1.84 57.73 -9.97
N ILE A 10 1.20 56.89 -10.80
CA ILE A 10 1.36 56.81 -12.26
C ILE A 10 0.46 55.65 -12.75
N LEU A 11 -0.61 56.06 -13.44
CA LEU A 11 -1.39 55.34 -14.46
C LEU A 11 -2.45 54.31 -14.02
N CYS A 12 -3.56 54.84 -13.50
CA CYS A 12 -4.89 54.38 -13.91
C CYS A 12 -5.52 55.45 -14.82
N THR A 13 -5.75 55.13 -16.10
CA THR A 13 -6.76 55.83 -16.90
C THR A 13 -7.54 54.84 -17.74
N ARG A 14 -8.85 54.83 -17.47
CA ARG A 14 -9.98 54.62 -18.39
C ARG A 14 -10.20 53.21 -18.93
N TYR A 15 -11.24 52.55 -18.40
CA TYR A 15 -12.54 52.44 -19.07
C TYR A 15 -13.54 51.84 -18.06
N GLN A 16 -14.55 52.63 -17.67
CA GLN A 16 -15.86 52.06 -17.35
C GLN A 16 -16.68 52.12 -18.64
N PRO A 17 -17.54 51.12 -18.87
CA PRO A 17 -18.93 51.50 -18.98
C PRO A 17 -19.83 50.65 -18.08
N GLU A 18 -20.80 51.34 -17.52
CA GLU A 18 -22.00 50.85 -16.85
C GLU A 18 -22.71 49.77 -17.67
N THR A 19 -23.28 48.77 -17.00
CA THR A 19 -24.41 48.02 -17.57
C THR A 19 -25.41 47.68 -16.47
N ALA A 20 -26.62 48.22 -16.65
CA ALA A 20 -27.82 47.88 -15.91
C ALA A 20 -28.33 46.49 -16.30
N VAL A 21 -28.95 45.82 -15.34
CA VAL A 21 -29.57 44.50 -15.49
C VAL A 21 -30.94 44.64 -16.15
N ASN A 22 -31.18 43.91 -17.24
CA ASN A 22 -32.53 43.69 -17.77
C ASN A 22 -32.98 42.25 -17.48
N ALA A 23 -34.27 42.08 -17.13
CA ALA A 23 -34.84 40.96 -16.38
C ALA A 23 -34.93 39.58 -17.07
N ASN A 24 -34.36 39.36 -18.26
CA ASN A 24 -34.60 38.13 -19.03
C ASN A 24 -33.33 37.35 -19.45
N GLY A 25 -32.24 37.46 -18.69
CA GLY A 25 -31.13 36.50 -18.62
C GLY A 25 -30.81 35.67 -19.88
N SER A 26 -30.18 36.27 -20.90
CA SER A 26 -29.33 35.53 -21.84
C SER A 26 -28.29 36.44 -22.49
N MET A 27 -27.04 35.98 -22.59
CA MET A 27 -26.08 36.47 -23.59
C MET A 27 -25.01 35.41 -23.87
N THR A 28 -24.74 35.19 -25.16
CA THR A 28 -23.73 34.26 -25.71
C THR A 28 -22.64 35.07 -26.40
N VAL A 29 -21.35 34.75 -26.23
CA VAL A 29 -20.28 35.26 -27.11
C VAL A 29 -19.21 34.19 -27.40
N ARG A 30 -18.86 34.08 -28.69
CA ARG A 30 -17.84 33.21 -29.31
C ARG A 30 -16.43 33.84 -29.27
N THR A 31 -15.43 32.97 -29.39
CA THR A 31 -13.98 33.24 -29.40
C THR A 31 -13.45 33.72 -30.75
N ASP A 32 -12.47 34.63 -30.74
CA ASP A 32 -11.48 34.84 -31.82
C ASP A 32 -10.06 35.06 -31.24
N SER A 33 -9.06 34.94 -32.11
CA SER A 33 -7.70 34.41 -31.90
C SER A 33 -6.52 35.41 -31.69
N LEU A 34 -5.48 34.94 -30.95
CA LEU A 34 -4.00 35.21 -31.02
C LEU A 34 -3.46 36.64 -30.65
N PRO A 35 -2.14 36.90 -30.40
CA PRO A 35 -0.91 36.06 -30.40
C PRO A 35 0.05 36.23 -29.17
N SER A 36 1.25 35.63 -29.28
CA SER A 36 2.38 35.44 -28.35
C SER A 36 3.20 36.68 -27.92
N THR A 37 3.83 36.63 -26.73
CA THR A 37 5.26 36.92 -26.41
C THR A 37 5.52 37.04 -24.88
N THR A 38 6.62 36.46 -24.38
CA THR A 38 7.22 36.52 -23.01
C THR A 38 8.21 37.73 -22.89
N PRO A 39 8.96 38.04 -21.78
CA PRO A 39 9.08 37.48 -20.39
C PRO A 39 9.36 38.49 -19.21
N ARG A 40 9.34 38.03 -17.93
CA ARG A 40 10.43 38.12 -16.89
C ARG A 40 9.99 37.97 -15.40
N ARG A 41 10.94 37.45 -14.60
CA ARG A 41 10.93 37.11 -13.15
C ARG A 41 10.97 38.35 -12.22
N ALA A 42 10.46 38.24 -10.97
CA ALA A 42 11.20 38.49 -9.71
C ALA A 42 10.34 38.41 -8.42
N ASN A 43 10.94 37.82 -7.38
CA ASN A 43 10.82 38.04 -5.92
C ASN A 43 9.48 37.80 -5.18
N TRP A 44 9.53 37.00 -4.10
CA TRP A 44 9.19 37.37 -2.71
C TRP A 44 9.33 36.14 -1.78
N VAL A 45 10.30 36.22 -0.87
CA VAL A 45 10.44 35.42 0.36
C VAL A 45 10.38 36.40 1.52
N ALA A 46 9.45 36.19 2.45
CA ALA A 46 9.55 36.45 3.89
C ALA A 46 8.13 36.52 4.49
N LEU A 47 7.80 35.61 5.42
CA LEU A 47 7.11 35.89 6.70
C LEU A 47 6.72 34.58 7.44
N ASN A 48 7.42 34.39 8.56
CA ASN A 48 7.15 33.70 9.83
C ASN A 48 6.68 32.23 9.92
N ASP A 49 7.52 31.47 10.63
CA ASP A 49 7.50 30.02 10.87
C ASP A 49 6.75 29.57 12.14
N THR A 50 6.15 30.46 12.92
CA THR A 50 5.67 30.09 14.28
C THR A 50 4.17 29.75 14.35
N ALA A 51 3.39 29.97 13.30
CA ALA A 51 1.94 29.71 13.27
C ALA A 51 1.53 28.44 12.48
N ARG A 52 2.50 27.63 12.03
CA ARG A 52 2.24 26.41 11.22
C ARG A 52 2.21 25.11 12.05
N SER A 53 2.59 25.15 13.33
CA SER A 53 2.70 23.96 14.18
C SER A 53 1.38 23.52 14.84
N GLU A 54 0.40 24.41 15.02
CA GLU A 54 -0.81 24.07 15.80
C GLU A 54 -2.02 23.62 14.97
N LEU A 55 -2.03 23.80 13.65
CA LEU A 55 -3.14 23.36 12.77
C LEU A 55 -2.97 21.96 12.15
N ARG A 56 -2.03 21.14 12.65
CA ARG A 56 -1.75 19.78 12.12
C ARG A 56 -2.34 18.62 12.93
N GLN A 57 -3.17 18.86 13.96
CA GLN A 57 -3.62 17.80 14.88
C GLN A 57 -5.05 17.24 14.70
N GLN A 58 -5.77 17.52 13.61
CA GLN A 58 -7.14 16.98 13.43
C GLN A 58 -7.43 16.35 12.06
N ALA A 59 -6.44 15.66 11.47
CA ALA A 59 -6.71 14.70 10.40
C ALA A 59 -6.42 13.30 10.93
N LEU A 60 -7.47 12.59 11.34
CA LEU A 60 -7.43 11.19 11.76
C LEU A 60 -7.19 10.30 10.55
N PHE A 61 -5.93 10.27 10.12
CA PHE A 61 -5.04 9.12 9.90
C PHE A 61 -3.73 9.72 9.39
N GLY A 62 -2.60 9.31 9.98
CA GLY A 62 -1.28 9.86 9.70
C GLY A 62 -0.81 9.61 8.25
N GLY A 63 -1.31 10.43 7.33
CA GLY A 63 -0.61 10.83 6.11
C GLY A 63 -0.08 12.24 6.33
N GLY A 64 1.20 12.46 6.04
CA GLY A 64 1.75 13.80 6.02
C GLY A 64 0.92 14.68 5.10
N GLN A 65 0.37 15.79 5.61
CA GLN A 65 -0.03 16.88 4.74
C GLN A 65 1.24 17.50 4.14
N GLN A 66 1.58 17.06 2.95
CA GLN A 66 2.40 17.85 2.05
C GLN A 66 1.53 19.03 1.61
N GLN A 67 1.85 20.21 2.13
CA GLN A 67 1.38 21.46 1.56
C GLN A 67 2.14 21.62 0.24
N GLU A 68 1.56 21.15 -0.86
CA GLU A 68 2.06 21.48 -2.19
C GLU A 68 1.85 22.97 -2.44
N ARG A 69 2.98 23.69 -2.54
CA ARG A 69 2.99 24.99 -3.19
C ARG A 69 2.92 24.75 -4.69
N SER A 70 1.73 24.91 -5.23
CA SER A 70 1.42 24.91 -6.65
C SER A 70 2.33 25.82 -7.47
N ARG A 71 2.76 25.35 -8.65
CA ARG A 71 2.91 26.20 -9.85
C ARG A 71 2.32 25.50 -11.09
N ALA A 72 1.01 25.72 -11.24
CA ALA A 72 0.18 25.89 -12.44
C ALA A 72 0.31 24.90 -13.64
N VAL A 73 -0.62 23.94 -13.68
CA VAL A 73 -1.37 23.60 -14.91
C VAL A 73 -2.75 24.27 -14.78
N ARG A 74 -3.14 25.09 -15.77
CA ARG A 74 -4.46 25.72 -15.80
C ARG A 74 -5.51 24.70 -16.23
N MET A 75 -6.27 24.20 -15.26
CA MET A 75 -7.55 23.54 -15.49
C MET A 75 -8.67 24.57 -15.35
N TRP A 76 -9.61 24.54 -16.30
CA TRP A 76 -10.73 25.47 -16.35
C TRP A 76 -11.76 25.16 -15.26
N GLY A 77 -12.41 26.24 -14.78
CA GLY A 77 -13.00 26.34 -13.46
C GLY A 77 -14.24 25.49 -13.20
N LEU A 78 -14.44 25.15 -11.93
CA LEU A 78 -15.79 24.98 -11.39
C LEU A 78 -16.34 26.41 -11.22
N SER A 79 -17.17 26.86 -12.16
CA SER A 79 -17.92 28.11 -11.98
C SER A 79 -19.12 27.82 -11.09
N VAL A 80 -19.27 28.62 -10.02
CA VAL A 80 -20.51 28.68 -9.27
C VAL A 80 -21.23 29.92 -9.78
N GLU A 81 -22.24 29.72 -10.61
CA GLU A 81 -23.05 30.81 -11.15
C GLU A 81 -24.12 31.22 -10.14
N ASN A 82 -24.36 32.53 -10.01
CA ASN A 82 -25.44 33.11 -9.20
C ASN A 82 -25.37 32.84 -7.67
N VAL A 83 -24.17 32.77 -7.09
CA VAL A 83 -23.99 32.64 -5.62
C VAL A 83 -22.96 33.66 -5.11
N ASN A 84 -23.21 34.27 -3.96
CA ASN A 84 -22.21 35.07 -3.26
C ASN A 84 -20.99 34.19 -2.94
N THR A 85 -19.81 34.56 -3.45
CA THR A 85 -18.56 33.77 -3.34
C THR A 85 -17.91 33.85 -1.96
N GLU A 86 -18.43 34.69 -1.06
CA GLU A 86 -17.89 34.90 0.28
C GLU A 86 -18.02 33.62 1.15
N GLY A 87 -16.91 32.89 1.23
CA GLY A 87 -16.67 31.68 2.03
C GLY A 87 -17.13 30.34 1.42
N VAL A 88 -17.49 30.31 0.13
CA VAL A 88 -17.54 29.06 -0.66
C VAL A 88 -16.11 28.61 -0.92
N ARG A 89 -15.77 27.34 -0.61
CA ARG A 89 -14.42 26.81 -0.86
C ARG A 89 -14.45 25.85 -2.03
N LEU A 90 -13.75 26.23 -3.09
CA LEU A 90 -13.53 25.40 -4.25
C LEU A 90 -12.11 24.85 -4.19
N ARG A 91 -11.99 23.53 -4.30
CA ARG A 91 -10.71 22.85 -4.46
C ARG A 91 -10.83 21.89 -5.62
N THR A 92 -10.06 22.13 -6.65
CA THR A 92 -9.92 21.21 -7.76
C THR A 92 -8.53 20.59 -7.71
N ASP A 93 -8.48 19.30 -7.99
CA ASP A 93 -7.26 18.52 -8.19
C ASP A 93 -7.44 17.70 -9.48
N THR A 94 -6.38 17.04 -9.92
CA THR A 94 -6.29 16.14 -11.07
C THR A 94 -7.26 14.96 -11.03
N THR A 95 -7.70 14.50 -9.85
CA THR A 95 -8.54 13.29 -9.69
C THR A 95 -9.93 13.56 -9.14
N TYR A 96 -10.16 14.75 -8.58
CA TYR A 96 -11.45 15.14 -8.06
C TYR A 96 -11.66 16.65 -8.09
N ALA A 97 -12.93 17.06 -8.21
CA ALA A 97 -13.35 18.43 -7.90
C ALA A 97 -14.12 18.43 -6.58
N ARG A 98 -13.85 19.40 -5.72
CA ARG A 98 -14.45 19.54 -4.40
C ARG A 98 -15.06 20.93 -4.26
N LEU A 99 -16.34 20.96 -3.91
CA LEU A 99 -17.06 22.15 -3.48
C LEU A 99 -17.40 21.99 -2.00
N GLU A 100 -17.00 22.94 -1.15
CA GLU A 100 -17.43 23.03 0.25
C GLU A 100 -18.19 24.33 0.48
N VAL A 101 -19.37 24.24 1.09
CA VAL A 101 -20.23 25.38 1.40
C VAL A 101 -20.70 25.25 2.85
N SER A 102 -20.61 26.33 3.61
CA SER A 102 -21.12 26.33 4.98
C SER A 102 -22.65 26.41 5.01
N PRO A 103 -23.32 25.85 6.03
CA PRO A 103 -24.77 26.00 6.19
C PRO A 103 -25.25 27.46 6.15
N ALA A 104 -24.51 28.37 6.80
CA ALA A 104 -24.85 29.79 6.86
C ALA A 104 -24.93 30.45 5.48
N GLN A 105 -24.04 30.09 4.54
CA GLN A 105 -24.06 30.63 3.16
C GLN A 105 -25.26 30.16 2.35
N LEU A 106 -25.78 28.98 2.65
CA LEU A 106 -26.98 28.44 2.05
C LEU A 106 -28.25 28.91 2.78
N GLN A 107 -28.12 29.86 3.72
CA GLN A 107 -29.19 30.33 4.59
C GLN A 107 -29.86 29.18 5.37
N LEU A 108 -29.09 28.13 5.66
CA LEU A 108 -29.52 27.01 6.48
C LEU A 108 -29.22 27.33 7.96
N PRO A 109 -30.03 26.80 8.89
CA PRO A 109 -29.79 26.96 10.32
C PRO A 109 -28.43 26.36 10.73
N ALA A 110 -27.83 26.90 11.78
CA ALA A 110 -26.57 26.41 12.33
C ALA A 110 -26.71 25.09 13.11
N ASN A 111 -27.91 24.77 13.61
CA ASN A 111 -28.21 23.54 14.34
C ASN A 111 -29.31 22.74 13.61
N TRP A 112 -29.01 21.48 13.29
CA TRP A 112 -29.86 20.58 12.52
C TRP A 112 -30.55 19.51 13.39
N GLU A 113 -30.50 19.63 14.71
CA GLU A 113 -31.03 18.64 15.65
C GLU A 113 -32.53 18.37 15.47
N THR A 114 -33.28 19.37 15.02
CA THR A 114 -34.72 19.29 14.78
C THR A 114 -35.07 18.82 13.37
N TYR A 115 -34.10 18.39 12.55
CA TYR A 115 -34.31 18.00 11.16
C TYR A 115 -34.06 16.51 10.96
N ARG A 116 -34.90 15.88 10.12
CA ARG A 116 -34.86 14.43 9.87
C ARG A 116 -33.96 14.08 8.69
N GLU A 117 -33.98 14.90 7.64
CA GLU A 117 -33.31 14.58 6.38
C GLU A 117 -32.95 15.86 5.62
N LEU A 118 -31.91 15.74 4.81
CA LEU A 118 -31.50 16.72 3.81
C LEU A 118 -31.77 16.12 2.43
N THR A 119 -32.67 16.74 1.67
CA THR A 119 -32.89 16.41 0.25
C THR A 119 -32.04 17.33 -0.63
N LEU A 120 -31.39 16.74 -1.62
CA LEU A 120 -30.61 17.42 -2.65
C LEU A 120 -31.16 17.01 -4.03
N THR A 121 -31.47 17.96 -4.91
CA THR A 121 -31.76 17.68 -6.31
C THR A 121 -30.53 18.03 -7.13
N LEU A 122 -29.82 17.01 -7.59
CA LEU A 122 -28.63 17.13 -8.41
C LEU A 122 -28.99 16.88 -9.86
N HIS A 123 -28.44 17.66 -10.77
CA HIS A 123 -28.60 17.45 -12.21
C HIS A 123 -27.24 17.47 -12.88
N ASN A 124 -26.91 16.37 -13.56
CA ASN A 124 -25.69 16.27 -14.33
C ASN A 124 -25.94 16.85 -15.72
N THR A 125 -25.44 18.06 -15.98
CA THR A 125 -25.51 18.70 -17.32
C THR A 125 -24.32 18.32 -18.20
N SER A 126 -23.45 17.43 -17.72
CA SER A 126 -22.29 16.94 -18.47
C SER A 126 -22.67 15.86 -19.47
N ALA A 127 -21.86 15.71 -20.52
CA ALA A 127 -22.02 14.67 -21.55
C ALA A 127 -21.67 13.25 -21.07
N HIS A 128 -21.17 13.09 -19.83
CA HIS A 128 -20.70 11.82 -19.28
C HIS A 128 -21.26 11.58 -17.88
N PRO A 129 -21.32 10.31 -17.41
CA PRO A 129 -21.72 10.03 -16.04
C PRO A 129 -20.78 10.67 -15.01
N LEU A 130 -21.37 11.18 -13.93
CA LEU A 130 -20.68 11.77 -12.79
C LEU A 130 -20.86 10.91 -11.55
N THR A 131 -19.77 10.59 -10.86
CA THR A 131 -19.84 10.06 -9.50
C THR A 131 -19.69 11.21 -8.51
N VAL A 132 -20.76 11.46 -7.75
CA VAL A 132 -20.85 12.55 -6.78
C VAL A 132 -20.92 11.96 -5.38
N SER A 133 -19.93 12.27 -4.55
CA SER A 133 -19.99 12.04 -3.10
C SER A 133 -20.52 13.30 -2.42
N SER A 134 -21.77 13.25 -1.96
CA SER A 134 -22.39 14.30 -1.15
C SER A 134 -22.10 14.02 0.33
N GLN A 135 -21.41 14.93 1.00
CA GLN A 135 -20.88 14.74 2.34
C GLN A 135 -21.34 15.86 3.28
N LEU A 136 -21.68 15.47 4.49
CA LEU A 136 -21.93 16.33 5.62
C LEU A 136 -20.74 16.19 6.58
N VAL A 137 -19.96 17.25 6.70
CA VAL A 137 -18.67 17.23 7.39
C VAL A 137 -18.81 17.89 8.75
N GLY A 138 -18.76 17.08 9.81
CA GLY A 138 -18.63 17.51 11.20
C GLY A 138 -17.17 17.64 11.64
N SER A 139 -16.96 17.86 12.94
CA SER A 139 -15.62 18.00 13.54
C SER A 139 -14.84 16.68 13.64
N ARG A 140 -15.54 15.55 13.83
CA ARG A 140 -14.96 14.20 14.00
C ARG A 140 -15.69 13.11 13.21
N SER A 141 -16.61 13.50 12.33
CA SER A 141 -17.41 12.56 11.53
C SER A 141 -17.73 13.13 10.16
N VAL A 142 -17.91 12.24 9.18
CA VAL A 142 -18.36 12.59 7.84
C VAL A 142 -19.49 11.65 7.47
N LEU A 143 -20.72 12.16 7.43
CA LEU A 143 -21.84 11.42 6.86
C LEU A 143 -21.83 11.64 5.36
N LEU A 144 -21.60 10.60 4.57
CA LEU A 144 -21.54 10.71 3.11
C LEU A 144 -22.51 9.77 2.41
N ARG A 145 -22.89 10.18 1.21
CA ARG A 145 -23.64 9.38 0.25
C ARG A 145 -23.03 9.57 -1.13
N THR A 146 -22.69 8.48 -1.78
CA THR A 146 -22.12 8.49 -3.13
C THR A 146 -23.17 8.00 -4.12
N ASP A 147 -23.39 8.78 -5.18
CA ASP A 147 -24.35 8.49 -6.22
C ASP A 147 -23.69 8.72 -7.59
N THR A 148 -23.93 7.80 -8.54
CA THR A 148 -23.63 8.03 -9.95
C THR A 148 -24.85 8.64 -10.62
N LEU A 149 -24.64 9.74 -11.37
CA LEU A 149 -25.62 10.42 -12.20
C LEU A 149 -25.21 10.24 -13.66
N LEU A 150 -26.07 9.66 -14.50
CA LEU A 150 -25.84 9.57 -15.94
C LEU A 150 -25.86 10.97 -16.58
N ALA A 151 -25.38 11.07 -17.83
CA ALA A 151 -25.46 12.32 -18.59
C ALA A 151 -26.92 12.80 -18.69
N ASP A 152 -27.13 14.11 -18.53
CA ASP A 152 -28.46 14.78 -18.50
C ASP A 152 -29.42 14.29 -17.41
N GLN A 153 -28.95 13.48 -16.46
CA GLN A 153 -29.83 12.93 -15.42
C GLN A 153 -30.05 13.93 -14.29
N THR A 154 -31.31 14.14 -13.90
CA THR A 154 -31.67 14.72 -12.59
C THR A 154 -31.91 13.61 -11.58
N LYS A 155 -31.22 13.66 -10.44
CA LYS A 155 -31.37 12.71 -9.34
C LYS A 155 -31.66 13.44 -8.04
N ARG A 156 -32.72 13.01 -7.34
CA ARG A 156 -33.00 13.43 -5.97
C ARG A 156 -32.24 12.50 -5.01
N ILE A 157 -31.36 13.08 -4.20
CA ILE A 157 -30.55 12.42 -3.19
C ILE A 157 -31.12 12.77 -1.82
N LEU A 158 -31.15 11.79 -0.92
CA LEU A 158 -31.58 11.96 0.46
C LEU A 158 -30.42 11.60 1.40
N ILE A 159 -30.07 12.51 2.29
CA ILE A 159 -29.14 12.28 3.39
C ILE A 159 -29.96 12.24 4.67
N ASP A 160 -30.00 11.08 5.34
CA ASP A 160 -30.74 10.91 6.58
C ASP A 160 -29.94 11.50 7.75
N LEU A 161 -30.44 12.61 8.31
CA LEU A 161 -29.74 13.33 9.38
C LEU A 161 -29.92 12.64 10.73
N ARG A 162 -30.81 11.65 10.83
CA ARG A 162 -30.98 10.86 12.05
C ARG A 162 -29.77 9.99 12.33
N ASP A 163 -28.88 9.79 11.36
CA ASP A 163 -27.58 9.13 11.52
C ASP A 163 -26.44 10.12 11.85
N LEU A 164 -26.73 11.33 12.33
CA LEU A 164 -25.76 12.24 12.95
C LEU A 164 -25.52 12.11 14.49
N PRO A 165 -26.47 11.66 15.34
CA PRO A 165 -26.46 11.95 16.78
C PRO A 165 -25.54 11.05 17.64
N ILE A 166 -24.42 10.60 17.09
CA ILE A 166 -23.87 9.28 17.47
C ILE A 166 -22.64 9.37 18.36
N THR A 167 -21.87 10.45 18.35
CA THR A 167 -20.68 10.50 19.20
C THR A 167 -21.05 10.86 20.63
N ALA A 168 -20.92 9.89 21.53
CA ALA A 168 -21.07 10.12 22.96
C ALA A 168 -20.09 11.23 23.42
N GLY A 169 -20.63 12.33 23.97
CA GLY A 169 -19.90 13.13 24.95
C GLY A 169 -18.74 14.01 24.49
N ILE A 170 -18.53 14.28 23.20
CA ILE A 170 -17.46 15.21 22.78
C ILE A 170 -18.01 16.36 21.94
N ALA A 171 -17.86 17.57 22.47
CA ALA A 171 -18.02 18.81 21.72
C ALA A 171 -17.07 18.83 20.52
N PRO A 172 -17.49 19.36 19.36
CA PRO A 172 -18.72 20.14 19.13
C PRO A 172 -19.97 19.33 18.74
N ASN A 173 -21.13 20.00 18.83
CA ASN A 173 -22.47 19.51 18.52
C ASN A 173 -22.54 18.75 17.17
N PRO A 174 -22.89 17.44 17.14
CA PRO A 174 -22.92 16.65 15.90
C PRO A 174 -23.99 17.12 14.90
N TYR A 175 -24.95 17.94 15.34
CA TYR A 175 -25.99 18.53 14.52
C TYR A 175 -25.61 19.90 13.94
N ALA A 176 -24.40 20.39 14.20
CA ALA A 176 -23.89 21.64 13.65
C ALA A 176 -22.78 21.34 12.62
N PRO A 177 -23.13 20.97 11.38
CA PRO A 177 -22.14 20.64 10.37
C PRO A 177 -21.28 21.85 10.04
N GLY A 178 -19.97 21.66 9.93
CA GLY A 178 -19.06 22.72 9.51
C GLY A 178 -19.28 23.09 8.04
N PHE A 179 -19.40 22.06 7.18
CA PHE A 179 -19.57 22.24 5.73
C PHE A 179 -20.42 21.11 5.12
N LEU A 180 -21.18 21.46 4.08
CA LEU A 180 -21.60 20.53 3.05
C LEU A 180 -20.51 20.44 1.99
N ARG A 181 -20.12 19.22 1.63
CA ARG A 181 -19.07 18.97 0.64
C ARG A 181 -19.61 18.08 -0.48
N TRP A 182 -19.40 18.48 -1.72
CA TRP A 182 -19.58 17.62 -2.89
C TRP A 182 -18.22 17.30 -3.49
N VAL A 183 -17.90 16.01 -3.58
CA VAL A 183 -16.68 15.51 -4.24
C VAL A 183 -17.09 14.79 -5.52
N LEU A 184 -16.69 15.36 -6.65
CA LEU A 184 -16.80 14.77 -7.97
C LEU A 184 -15.55 13.95 -8.21
N THR A 185 -15.67 12.63 -8.39
CA THR A 185 -14.53 11.74 -8.68
C THR A 185 -14.59 11.24 -10.12
N GLY A 186 -13.44 11.10 -10.78
CA GLY A 186 -13.38 10.68 -12.19
C GLY A 186 -13.64 11.82 -13.19
N VAL A 187 -13.28 13.06 -12.82
CA VAL A 187 -13.46 14.27 -13.63
C VAL A 187 -12.39 14.31 -14.73
N THR A 188 -12.67 13.69 -15.89
CA THR A 188 -11.71 13.63 -17.02
C THR A 188 -11.98 14.63 -18.15
N SER A 189 -12.97 15.52 -17.99
CA SER A 189 -13.40 16.52 -18.98
C SER A 189 -14.05 17.72 -18.28
N HIS A 190 -14.48 18.75 -19.03
CA HIS A 190 -15.43 19.73 -18.49
C HIS A 190 -16.69 19.00 -18.02
N GLN A 191 -16.94 19.07 -16.72
CA GLN A 191 -18.10 18.48 -16.07
C GLN A 191 -18.87 19.59 -15.36
N GLN A 192 -20.19 19.52 -15.42
CA GLN A 192 -21.11 20.45 -14.79
C GLN A 192 -22.13 19.67 -13.97
N LEU A 193 -22.23 20.06 -12.70
CA LEU A 193 -23.22 19.54 -11.76
C LEU A 193 -24.06 20.71 -11.26
N HIS A 194 -25.34 20.70 -11.57
CA HIS A 194 -26.29 21.68 -11.09
C HIS A 194 -26.93 21.18 -9.79
N ILE A 195 -26.69 21.89 -8.69
CA ILE A 195 -27.41 21.69 -7.42
C ILE A 195 -28.71 22.51 -7.52
N ARG A 196 -29.76 21.91 -8.07
CA ARG A 196 -31.03 22.60 -8.38
C ARG A 196 -31.82 22.98 -7.13
N LYS A 197 -31.78 22.15 -6.09
CA LYS A 197 -32.55 22.36 -4.87
C LYS A 197 -31.89 21.69 -3.69
N LEU A 198 -31.92 22.37 -2.55
CA LEU A 198 -31.54 21.83 -1.26
C LEU A 198 -32.68 22.08 -0.28
N THR A 199 -33.09 21.07 0.48
CA THR A 199 -34.21 21.20 1.42
C THR A 199 -33.91 20.41 2.69
N LEU A 200 -33.87 21.12 3.82
CA LEU A 200 -33.89 20.49 5.13
C LEU A 200 -35.34 20.24 5.54
N HIS A 201 -35.65 19.00 5.91
CA HIS A 201 -36.99 18.67 6.35
C HIS A 201 -37.03 18.50 7.88
N PRO A 202 -37.93 19.20 8.58
CA PRO A 202 -38.05 19.08 10.03
C PRO A 202 -38.51 17.67 10.42
N MET A 203 -38.12 17.25 11.62
CA MET A 203 -38.69 16.09 12.30
C MET A 203 -40.19 16.32 12.50
N ARG A 204 -41.01 15.34 12.11
CA ARG A 204 -42.43 15.29 12.45
C ARG A 204 -42.58 14.64 13.82
N ALA A 205 -43.71 14.89 14.48
CA ALA A 205 -44.04 14.24 15.76
C ALA A 205 -44.06 12.70 15.65
N THR A 206 -44.31 12.16 14.45
CA THR A 206 -44.34 10.73 14.17
C THR A 206 -42.98 10.13 13.77
N ASP A 207 -41.94 10.95 13.57
CA ASP A 207 -40.64 10.44 13.12
C ASP A 207 -39.83 9.89 14.31
N SER A 208 -39.42 8.61 14.22
CA SER A 208 -38.52 8.01 15.22
C SER A 208 -37.09 8.56 15.08
N ARG A 209 -36.48 8.88 16.23
CA ARG A 209 -35.06 9.27 16.36
C ARG A 209 -34.13 8.08 16.57
N ALA A 210 -34.65 6.87 16.74
CA ALA A 210 -33.84 5.69 16.96
C ALA A 210 -32.91 5.45 15.77
N VAL A 211 -31.67 5.04 16.05
CA VAL A 211 -30.66 4.64 15.05
C VAL A 211 -30.17 3.22 15.28
N VAL A 212 -30.33 2.71 16.50
CA VAL A 212 -29.93 1.38 16.93
C VAL A 212 -31.16 0.51 17.10
N ASP A 213 -31.20 -0.64 16.44
CA ASP A 213 -32.26 -1.64 16.60
C ASP A 213 -32.10 -2.43 17.90
N ARG A 214 -33.04 -3.34 18.18
CA ARG A 214 -33.00 -4.19 19.38
C ARG A 214 -31.76 -5.09 19.52
N PHE A 215 -30.96 -5.26 18.47
CA PHE A 215 -29.73 -6.05 18.46
C PHE A 215 -28.47 -5.18 18.38
N GLY A 216 -28.57 -3.86 18.57
CA GLY A 216 -27.39 -3.00 18.52
C GLY A 216 -26.95 -2.62 17.10
N GLN A 217 -27.70 -3.03 16.07
CA GLN A 217 -27.35 -2.76 14.68
C GLN A 217 -27.98 -1.47 14.19
N ARG A 218 -27.45 -0.92 13.09
CA ARG A 218 -28.03 0.27 12.45
C ARG A 218 -29.42 -0.06 11.90
N ILE A 219 -30.45 0.69 12.32
CA ILE A 219 -31.83 0.51 11.84
C ILE A 219 -31.90 0.71 10.32
N ARG A 220 -31.33 1.83 9.83
CA ARG A 220 -31.46 2.31 8.45
C ARG A 220 -30.38 1.80 7.48
N GLY A 221 -29.87 0.60 7.72
CA GLY A 221 -29.00 -0.09 6.77
C GLY A 221 -29.53 -1.49 6.46
N ASN A 222 -29.22 -2.02 5.28
CA ASN A 222 -29.59 -3.38 4.90
C ASN A 222 -28.39 -4.09 4.29
N TRP A 223 -28.13 -5.31 4.74
CA TRP A 223 -26.99 -6.09 4.26
C TRP A 223 -27.27 -7.59 4.38
N PRO A 224 -26.60 -8.41 3.55
CA PRO A 224 -26.67 -9.86 3.70
C PRO A 224 -26.24 -10.27 5.11
N GLY A 225 -27.09 -11.03 5.81
CA GLY A 225 -26.84 -11.52 7.16
C GLY A 225 -27.26 -10.56 8.30
N LYS A 226 -27.98 -9.47 8.03
CA LYS A 226 -28.54 -8.64 9.12
C LYS A 226 -29.48 -9.45 10.00
N ILE A 227 -29.29 -9.40 11.32
CA ILE A 227 -30.16 -10.11 12.28
C ILE A 227 -31.46 -9.32 12.44
N THR A 228 -32.59 -9.97 12.24
CA THR A 228 -33.93 -9.39 12.43
C THR A 228 -34.71 -10.10 13.52
N SER A 229 -34.31 -11.31 13.91
CA SER A 229 -34.95 -12.11 14.96
C SER A 229 -33.94 -12.91 15.79
N VAL A 230 -34.34 -13.33 17.00
CA VAL A 230 -33.54 -14.27 17.81
C VAL A 230 -33.34 -15.61 17.08
N SER A 231 -34.33 -16.04 16.31
CA SER A 231 -34.22 -17.23 15.46
C SER A 231 -33.12 -17.08 14.39
N ASP A 232 -32.84 -15.86 13.92
CA ASP A 232 -31.72 -15.61 13.00
C ASP A 232 -30.37 -15.81 13.72
N LEU A 233 -30.25 -15.37 14.98
CA LEU A 233 -29.06 -15.63 15.80
C LEU A 233 -28.82 -17.14 15.96
N HIS A 234 -29.87 -17.91 16.26
CA HIS A 234 -29.75 -19.37 16.41
C HIS A 234 -29.38 -20.07 15.10
N ARG A 235 -29.95 -19.64 13.96
CA ARG A 235 -29.53 -20.16 12.65
C ARG A 235 -28.08 -19.81 12.33
N ALA A 236 -27.65 -18.58 12.65
CA ALA A 236 -26.25 -18.17 12.49
C ALA A 236 -25.31 -18.99 13.39
N ALA A 237 -25.71 -19.31 14.62
CA ALA A 237 -24.93 -20.16 15.52
C ALA A 237 -24.76 -21.59 14.96
N GLN A 238 -25.85 -22.20 14.47
CA GLN A 238 -25.82 -23.55 13.88
C GLN A 238 -24.93 -23.60 12.63
N ALA A 239 -25.07 -22.62 11.74
CA ALA A 239 -24.26 -22.53 10.52
C ALA A 239 -22.77 -22.35 10.86
N GLU A 240 -22.46 -21.52 11.85
CA GLU A 240 -21.10 -21.28 12.31
C GLU A 240 -20.48 -22.51 12.98
N GLU A 241 -21.21 -23.24 13.83
CA GLU A 241 -20.68 -24.47 14.43
C GLU A 241 -20.37 -25.54 13.38
N ALA A 242 -21.19 -25.64 12.32
CA ALA A 242 -20.93 -26.54 11.21
C ALA A 242 -19.68 -26.10 10.43
N GLU A 243 -19.50 -24.79 10.22
CA GLU A 243 -18.33 -24.20 9.57
C GLU A 243 -17.03 -24.46 10.36
N LEU A 244 -17.05 -24.21 11.68
CA LEU A 244 -15.90 -24.44 12.56
C LEU A 244 -15.53 -25.92 12.66
N LYS A 245 -16.50 -26.84 12.58
CA LYS A 245 -16.24 -28.30 12.49
C LYS A 245 -15.57 -28.68 11.18
N ALA A 246 -16.03 -28.08 10.07
CA ALA A 246 -15.47 -28.34 8.75
C ALA A 246 -14.05 -27.75 8.59
N GLN A 247 -13.72 -26.69 9.32
CA GLN A 247 -12.44 -26.00 9.26
C GLN A 247 -11.80 -25.86 10.64
N PRO A 248 -11.28 -26.95 11.24
CA PRO A 248 -10.74 -26.92 12.61
C PRO A 248 -9.52 -26.00 12.77
N GLY A 249 -8.82 -25.68 11.68
CA GLY A 249 -7.63 -24.82 11.66
C GLY A 249 -6.46 -25.38 12.49
N SER A 250 -5.33 -24.68 12.49
CA SER A 250 -4.31 -24.89 13.53
C SER A 250 -3.32 -23.75 13.58
N ALA A 251 -3.22 -23.12 14.74
CA ALA A 251 -2.31 -22.01 15.03
C ALA A 251 -1.00 -22.42 15.76
N GLN A 252 -0.83 -23.73 16.01
CA GLN A 252 0.33 -24.29 16.72
C GLN A 252 1.64 -24.08 15.97
N SER A 253 2.71 -23.93 16.75
CA SER A 253 4.09 -23.93 16.26
C SER A 253 4.38 -25.19 15.45
N PRO A 254 5.08 -25.08 14.30
CA PRO A 254 5.53 -26.24 13.54
C PRO A 254 6.66 -27.03 14.24
N ASP A 255 7.26 -26.48 15.29
CA ASP A 255 8.37 -27.12 16.00
C ASP A 255 7.91 -28.29 16.88
N ALA A 256 8.80 -29.27 17.03
CA ALA A 256 8.67 -30.30 18.06
C ALA A 256 9.03 -29.73 19.45
N PRO A 257 8.40 -30.21 20.54
CA PRO A 257 8.84 -29.92 21.91
C PRO A 257 10.34 -30.16 22.08
N GLY A 258 11.01 -29.30 22.85
CA GLY A 258 12.43 -29.42 23.16
C GLY A 258 13.40 -28.91 22.08
N THR A 259 12.90 -28.23 21.03
CA THR A 259 13.75 -27.55 20.04
C THR A 259 14.69 -26.54 20.70
N PHE A 260 14.20 -25.85 21.73
CA PHE A 260 14.94 -25.06 22.70
C PHE A 260 14.77 -25.67 24.09
N ARG A 261 15.63 -25.29 25.04
CA ARG A 261 15.49 -25.72 26.43
C ARG A 261 14.09 -25.37 26.96
N ALA A 262 13.32 -26.40 27.32
CA ALA A 262 12.05 -26.28 28.02
C ALA A 262 12.30 -25.80 29.46
N THR A 263 11.60 -24.74 29.85
CA THR A 263 11.75 -24.13 31.19
C THR A 263 10.48 -24.16 32.01
N GLY A 264 9.37 -24.63 31.44
CA GLY A 264 8.05 -24.57 32.05
C GLY A 264 7.34 -23.23 31.90
N PHE A 265 8.00 -22.19 31.38
CA PHE A 265 7.44 -20.86 31.18
C PHE A 265 7.83 -20.26 29.83
N PHE A 266 7.06 -19.26 29.38
CA PHE A 266 7.43 -18.46 28.23
C PHE A 266 8.68 -17.64 28.51
N ARG A 267 9.56 -17.56 27.52
CA ARG A 267 10.75 -16.70 27.55
C ARG A 267 11.06 -16.17 26.16
N VAL A 268 12.08 -15.32 26.05
CA VAL A 268 12.61 -14.89 24.75
C VAL A 268 14.02 -15.42 24.56
N GLU A 269 14.34 -15.86 23.35
CA GLU A 269 15.68 -16.28 22.96
C GLU A 269 15.92 -15.93 21.50
N GLN A 270 17.18 -15.69 21.15
CA GLN A 270 17.58 -15.64 19.76
C GLN A 270 17.89 -17.04 19.24
N ASP A 271 17.44 -17.36 18.03
CA ASP A 271 17.88 -18.58 17.36
C ASP A 271 19.32 -18.46 16.83
N THR A 272 19.83 -19.52 16.21
CA THR A 272 21.19 -19.57 15.66
C THR A 272 21.47 -18.52 14.59
N ALA A 273 20.43 -17.97 13.96
CA ALA A 273 20.54 -16.87 13.01
C ALA A 273 20.14 -15.53 13.64
N GLN A 274 20.26 -15.40 14.97
CA GLN A 274 20.09 -14.15 15.72
C GLN A 274 18.70 -13.51 15.58
N ARG A 275 17.66 -14.30 15.23
CA ARG A 275 16.27 -13.85 15.25
C ARG A 275 15.65 -14.09 16.61
N TRP A 276 14.95 -13.10 17.14
CA TRP A 276 14.24 -13.23 18.40
C TRP A 276 12.95 -14.01 18.26
N TRP A 277 12.76 -15.00 19.13
CA TRP A 277 11.52 -15.74 19.25
C TRP A 277 11.01 -15.67 20.69
N PHE A 278 9.69 -15.73 20.87
CA PHE A 278 9.19 -16.32 22.11
C PHE A 278 9.50 -17.81 22.08
N ILE A 279 9.84 -18.38 23.22
CA ILE A 279 10.01 -19.82 23.42
C ILE A 279 8.91 -20.27 24.36
N THR A 280 8.14 -21.28 23.94
CA THR A 280 7.06 -21.86 24.75
C THR A 280 7.61 -22.60 25.99
N PRO A 281 6.76 -22.87 27.00
CA PRO A 281 7.12 -23.70 28.16
C PRO A 281 7.81 -25.03 27.81
N ASP A 282 7.35 -25.68 26.75
CA ASP A 282 7.86 -26.96 26.23
C ASP A 282 8.99 -26.81 25.20
N GLY A 283 9.50 -25.60 24.98
CA GLY A 283 10.73 -25.38 24.19
C GLY A 283 10.55 -25.25 22.68
N ARG A 284 9.41 -24.74 22.20
CA ARG A 284 9.15 -24.48 20.77
C ARG A 284 9.31 -23.00 20.46
N ARG A 285 9.68 -22.65 19.23
CA ARG A 285 9.52 -21.26 18.76
C ARG A 285 8.05 -20.89 18.75
N PHE A 286 7.75 -19.67 19.16
CA PHE A 286 6.42 -19.11 19.22
C PHE A 286 6.42 -17.70 18.63
N TRP A 287 5.50 -17.46 17.69
CA TRP A 287 5.21 -16.13 17.17
C TRP A 287 3.78 -15.79 17.56
N SER A 288 3.61 -14.73 18.37
CA SER A 288 2.34 -14.41 19.00
C SER A 288 1.40 -13.71 18.02
N PHE A 289 0.51 -14.47 17.39
CA PHE A 289 -0.54 -13.97 16.52
C PHE A 289 -1.86 -13.95 17.28
N GLY A 290 -2.31 -12.77 17.70
CA GLY A 290 -3.38 -12.65 18.67
C GLY A 290 -4.42 -11.57 18.39
N VAL A 291 -5.42 -11.53 19.26
CA VAL A 291 -6.48 -10.52 19.27
C VAL A 291 -6.72 -10.04 20.70
N THR A 292 -6.93 -8.74 20.85
CA THR A 292 -7.24 -8.11 22.14
C THR A 292 -8.74 -8.14 22.42
N GLY A 293 -9.12 -8.03 23.70
CA GLY A 293 -10.50 -7.78 24.10
C GLY A 293 -11.46 -8.93 23.83
N VAL A 294 -11.03 -10.19 24.02
CA VAL A 294 -11.95 -11.35 23.96
C VAL A 294 -12.78 -11.37 25.25
N ARG A 295 -13.89 -10.63 25.22
CA ARG A 295 -14.73 -10.38 26.39
C ARG A 295 -16.19 -10.16 26.05
N THR A 296 -17.07 -10.59 26.94
CA THR A 296 -18.48 -10.18 26.97
C THR A 296 -18.74 -9.09 28.02
N ASN A 297 -17.82 -8.81 28.94
CA ASN A 297 -17.86 -7.58 29.72
C ASN A 297 -17.32 -6.38 28.89
N GLY A 298 -17.98 -5.24 28.89
CA GLY A 298 -17.58 -4.06 28.12
C GLY A 298 -16.50 -3.23 28.82
N GLY A 299 -16.60 -3.07 30.13
CA GLY A 299 -15.83 -2.08 30.87
C GLY A 299 -16.05 -0.66 30.30
N ARG A 300 -15.19 0.29 30.69
CA ARG A 300 -15.33 1.69 30.21
C ARG A 300 -15.25 1.82 28.67
N ALA A 301 -14.50 0.93 28.00
CA ALA A 301 -14.21 1.04 26.56
C ALA A 301 -15.13 0.20 25.65
N GLY A 302 -16.12 -0.52 26.22
CA GLY A 302 -16.96 -1.47 25.46
C GLY A 302 -18.47 -1.27 25.64
N VAL A 303 -18.92 -0.21 26.31
CA VAL A 303 -20.34 0.10 26.54
C VAL A 303 -20.72 1.46 25.95
N THR A 304 -21.98 1.63 25.55
CA THR A 304 -22.52 2.92 25.11
C THR A 304 -23.41 3.56 26.19
N PRO A 305 -23.26 4.86 26.49
CA PRO A 305 -24.14 5.56 27.42
C PRO A 305 -25.58 5.67 26.87
N TYR A 306 -26.57 5.35 27.71
CA TYR A 306 -27.99 5.41 27.31
C TYR A 306 -28.86 6.34 28.17
N ALA A 307 -28.48 6.69 29.40
CA ALA A 307 -29.36 7.40 30.35
C ALA A 307 -29.94 8.73 29.81
N SER A 308 -29.13 9.54 29.13
CA SER A 308 -29.56 10.77 28.45
C SER A 308 -29.78 10.61 26.94
N ARG A 309 -29.63 9.39 26.43
CA ARG A 309 -29.58 9.07 24.99
C ARG A 309 -30.53 7.95 24.59
N GLY A 310 -31.51 7.62 25.44
CA GLY A 310 -32.46 6.53 25.22
C GLY A 310 -33.19 6.62 23.88
N TYR A 311 -33.42 7.84 23.39
CA TYR A 311 -34.05 8.11 22.09
C TYR A 311 -33.28 7.58 20.87
N LEU A 312 -32.01 7.18 21.03
CA LEU A 312 -31.19 6.58 19.97
C LEU A 312 -31.47 5.09 19.78
N PHE A 313 -32.14 4.45 20.72
CA PHE A 313 -32.34 3.01 20.74
C PHE A 313 -33.82 2.72 20.54
N GLU A 314 -34.15 1.87 19.56
CA GLU A 314 -35.51 1.37 19.39
C GLU A 314 -35.93 0.56 20.62
N LYS A 315 -35.01 -0.27 21.12
CA LYS A 315 -35.18 -1.09 22.31
C LYS A 315 -33.82 -1.37 22.93
N LEU A 316 -33.73 -1.23 24.25
CA LEU A 316 -32.55 -1.65 25.01
C LEU A 316 -32.61 -3.17 25.30
N PRO A 317 -31.47 -3.85 25.50
CA PRO A 317 -31.43 -5.26 25.82
C PRO A 317 -32.25 -5.65 27.06
N GLU A 318 -32.87 -6.82 27.05
CA GLU A 318 -33.60 -7.34 28.22
C GLU A 318 -32.68 -8.06 29.21
N GLN A 319 -31.48 -8.45 28.76
CA GLN A 319 -30.51 -9.21 29.56
C GLN A 319 -29.83 -8.28 30.57
N PRO A 320 -29.98 -8.49 31.89
CA PRO A 320 -29.35 -7.64 32.90
C PRO A 320 -27.82 -7.61 32.79
N GLN A 321 -27.21 -8.69 32.28
CA GLN A 321 -25.76 -8.81 32.08
C GLN A 321 -25.21 -7.84 31.02
N ALA A 322 -26.07 -7.25 30.19
CA ALA A 322 -25.67 -6.25 29.20
C ALA A 322 -25.45 -4.85 29.82
N TYR A 323 -25.82 -4.65 31.08
CA TYR A 323 -25.76 -3.35 31.74
C TYR A 323 -24.55 -3.23 32.66
N GLU A 324 -23.86 -2.11 32.56
CA GLU A 324 -22.77 -1.68 33.44
C GLU A 324 -23.04 -0.27 33.96
N PRO A 325 -22.37 0.19 35.04
CA PRO A 325 -22.60 1.54 35.57
C PRO A 325 -22.41 2.67 34.54
N GLN A 326 -21.61 2.43 33.51
CA GLN A 326 -21.24 3.44 32.50
C GLN A 326 -22.14 3.40 31.25
N GLY A 327 -22.96 2.35 31.08
CA GLY A 327 -23.74 2.17 29.86
C GLY A 327 -24.24 0.75 29.62
N VAL A 328 -24.61 0.48 28.38
CA VAL A 328 -25.14 -0.81 27.92
C VAL A 328 -24.27 -1.39 26.82
N ARG A 329 -24.20 -2.72 26.72
CA ARG A 329 -23.44 -3.45 25.70
C ARG A 329 -24.32 -4.44 24.94
N PHE A 330 -24.67 -4.11 23.70
CA PHE A 330 -25.51 -4.97 22.86
C PHE A 330 -24.82 -6.28 22.50
N TYR A 331 -23.50 -6.26 22.33
CA TYR A 331 -22.72 -7.48 22.07
C TYR A 331 -22.95 -8.55 23.14
N THR A 332 -22.99 -8.17 24.42
CA THR A 332 -23.21 -9.10 25.54
C THR A 332 -24.58 -9.76 25.45
N ALA A 333 -25.61 -8.96 25.23
CA ALA A 333 -26.97 -9.43 25.05
C ALA A 333 -27.09 -10.40 23.87
N ASN A 334 -26.49 -10.06 22.74
CA ASN A 334 -26.56 -10.86 21.52
C ASN A 334 -25.77 -12.18 21.65
N ALA A 335 -24.58 -12.13 22.25
CA ALA A 335 -23.79 -13.34 22.52
C ALA A 335 -24.55 -14.33 23.41
N LEU A 336 -25.22 -13.84 24.47
CA LEU A 336 -26.04 -14.67 25.35
C LEU A 336 -27.27 -15.23 24.64
N GLN A 337 -27.97 -14.42 23.84
CA GLN A 337 -29.13 -14.88 23.06
C GLN A 337 -28.74 -15.91 21.99
N LYS A 338 -27.61 -15.69 21.31
CA LYS A 338 -27.09 -16.56 20.24
C LYS A 338 -26.66 -17.93 20.76
N TRP A 339 -25.94 -17.96 21.89
CA TRP A 339 -25.30 -19.18 22.41
C TRP A 339 -26.00 -19.79 23.63
N GLY A 340 -27.01 -19.12 24.18
CA GLY A 340 -27.77 -19.55 25.35
C GLY A 340 -27.04 -19.37 26.70
N SER A 341 -25.70 -19.35 26.70
CA SER A 341 -24.91 -19.10 27.91
C SER A 341 -23.55 -18.46 27.61
N ARG A 342 -22.99 -17.79 28.62
CA ARG A 342 -21.62 -17.24 28.57
C ARG A 342 -20.57 -18.34 28.42
N GLU A 343 -20.78 -19.49 29.06
CA GLU A 343 -19.88 -20.64 28.95
C GLU A 343 -19.80 -21.16 27.52
N LYS A 344 -20.95 -21.31 26.84
CA LYS A 344 -20.99 -21.73 25.44
C LYS A 344 -20.36 -20.70 24.52
N TRP A 345 -20.65 -19.41 24.71
CA TRP A 345 -20.00 -18.32 23.97
C TRP A 345 -18.47 -18.38 24.12
N ARG A 346 -17.96 -18.53 25.36
CA ARG A 346 -16.52 -18.63 25.64
C ARG A 346 -15.88 -19.81 24.90
N ALA A 347 -16.50 -20.99 24.97
CA ALA A 347 -16.00 -22.17 24.29
C ALA A 347 -15.91 -21.94 22.76
N VAL A 348 -16.93 -21.31 22.17
CA VAL A 348 -16.92 -20.97 20.74
C VAL A 348 -15.92 -19.87 20.42
N ALA A 349 -15.77 -18.85 21.26
CA ALA A 349 -14.76 -17.80 21.08
C ALA A 349 -13.34 -18.40 21.01
N LEU A 350 -13.00 -19.32 21.90
CA LEU A 350 -11.71 -20.01 21.88
C LEU A 350 -11.56 -20.93 20.65
N TRP A 351 -12.62 -21.65 20.28
CA TRP A 351 -12.63 -22.51 19.08
C TRP A 351 -12.47 -21.70 17.79
N ARG A 352 -13.10 -20.52 17.70
CA ARG A 352 -12.91 -19.55 16.61
C ARG A 352 -11.45 -19.19 16.46
N LEU A 353 -10.78 -18.75 17.51
CA LEU A 353 -9.37 -18.32 17.41
C LEU A 353 -8.48 -19.44 16.90
N GLN A 354 -8.65 -20.66 17.42
CA GLN A 354 -7.93 -21.84 16.94
C GLN A 354 -8.22 -22.14 15.46
N SER A 355 -9.49 -22.16 15.09
CA SER A 355 -9.96 -22.38 13.71
C SER A 355 -9.48 -21.31 12.74
N TRP A 356 -9.40 -20.06 13.20
CA TRP A 356 -9.00 -18.90 12.41
C TRP A 356 -7.48 -18.74 12.35
N GLY A 357 -6.71 -19.63 12.99
CA GLY A 357 -5.25 -19.60 12.96
C GLY A 357 -4.61 -18.62 13.94
N MET A 358 -5.37 -18.00 14.85
CA MET A 358 -4.84 -17.18 15.94
C MET A 358 -4.41 -18.06 17.12
N ASN A 359 -3.28 -17.72 17.74
CA ASN A 359 -2.68 -18.52 18.81
C ASN A 359 -2.52 -17.79 20.15
N THR A 360 -2.90 -16.52 20.25
CA THR A 360 -2.74 -15.76 21.50
C THR A 360 -4.00 -14.97 21.85
N LEU A 361 -4.44 -15.06 23.11
CA LEU A 361 -5.35 -14.07 23.70
C LEU A 361 -4.54 -12.84 24.10
N GLY A 362 -4.68 -11.78 23.30
CA GLY A 362 -4.05 -10.49 23.57
C GLY A 362 -4.67 -9.78 24.77
N ASN A 363 -4.25 -8.53 24.95
CA ASN A 363 -4.59 -7.76 26.14
C ASN A 363 -6.11 -7.62 26.35
N TRP A 364 -6.53 -7.44 27.61
CA TRP A 364 -7.91 -7.15 28.03
C TRP A 364 -8.97 -8.22 27.70
N SER A 365 -8.59 -9.49 27.60
CA SER A 365 -9.55 -10.59 27.57
C SER A 365 -10.13 -10.88 28.96
N ASP A 366 -11.36 -11.37 29.04
CA ASP A 366 -12.02 -11.62 30.34
C ASP A 366 -11.31 -12.72 31.14
N THR A 367 -11.21 -12.57 32.47
CA THR A 367 -10.48 -13.51 33.35
C THR A 367 -10.97 -14.96 33.24
N ASP A 368 -12.29 -15.16 33.06
CA ASP A 368 -12.87 -16.50 32.90
C ASP A 368 -12.64 -17.11 31.51
N VAL A 369 -12.34 -16.29 30.50
CA VAL A 369 -11.86 -16.73 29.19
C VAL A 369 -10.41 -17.17 29.30
N LEU A 370 -9.57 -16.39 29.99
CA LEU A 370 -8.15 -16.73 30.23
C LEU A 370 -8.03 -18.05 31.01
N ALA A 371 -8.81 -18.22 32.07
CA ALA A 371 -8.77 -19.42 32.92
C ALA A 371 -9.19 -20.70 32.18
N ALA A 372 -10.06 -20.60 31.17
CA ALA A 372 -10.51 -21.74 30.36
C ALA A 372 -9.68 -21.94 29.08
N SER A 373 -8.70 -21.07 28.82
CA SER A 373 -7.96 -21.06 27.56
C SER A 373 -6.93 -22.18 27.50
N SER A 374 -6.86 -22.86 26.35
CA SER A 374 -5.70 -23.68 25.95
C SER A 374 -4.71 -22.90 25.07
N LEU A 375 -5.03 -21.66 24.72
CA LEU A 375 -4.14 -20.74 24.01
C LEU A 375 -3.31 -19.92 25.00
N PRO A 376 -2.04 -19.61 24.67
CA PRO A 376 -1.27 -18.61 25.37
C PRO A 376 -1.99 -17.26 25.49
N TYR A 377 -1.76 -16.54 26.59
CA TYR A 377 -2.46 -15.29 26.87
C TYR A 377 -1.62 -14.26 27.59
N THR A 378 -2.12 -13.03 27.63
CA THR A 378 -1.48 -11.92 28.34
C THR A 378 -2.38 -11.39 29.45
N ARG A 379 -1.77 -10.80 30.48
CA ARG A 379 -2.46 -10.08 31.57
C ARG A 379 -1.98 -8.64 31.64
N THR A 380 -2.72 -7.78 32.35
CA THR A 380 -2.34 -6.38 32.50
C THR A 380 -2.62 -5.80 33.87
N PHE A 381 -1.77 -4.84 34.27
CA PHE A 381 -1.98 -3.97 35.42
C PHE A 381 -1.89 -2.51 34.97
N SER A 382 -2.55 -1.61 35.70
CA SER A 382 -2.53 -0.17 35.43
C SER A 382 -2.06 0.56 36.69
N THR A 383 -1.02 1.38 36.55
CA THR A 383 -0.37 2.14 37.63
C THR A 383 -0.92 3.57 37.73
N ASN A 384 -1.87 3.93 36.86
CA ASN A 384 -2.55 5.22 36.83
C ASN A 384 -4.03 5.25 37.31
N PRO A 385 -4.56 4.32 38.15
CA PRO A 385 -5.93 4.40 38.64
C PRO A 385 -6.08 5.41 39.79
N TRP A 386 -5.02 6.10 40.20
CA TRP A 386 -4.95 6.96 41.39
C TRP A 386 -4.85 8.45 41.03
N PRO A 387 -5.97 9.19 41.01
CA PRO A 387 -6.00 10.60 40.57
C PRO A 387 -5.11 11.53 41.40
N ASP A 388 -4.89 11.20 42.67
CA ASP A 388 -4.06 11.94 43.60
C ASP A 388 -2.56 11.84 43.28
N LEU A 389 -2.16 10.80 42.56
CA LEU A 389 -0.77 10.57 42.14
C LEU A 389 -0.50 10.98 40.68
N MET A 390 -1.48 11.57 39.98
CA MET A 390 -1.33 11.95 38.58
C MET A 390 -0.52 13.22 38.40
N VAL A 391 0.23 13.30 37.29
CA VAL A 391 0.79 14.56 36.80
C VAL A 391 -0.38 15.42 36.31
N GLY A 392 -0.85 16.34 37.14
CA GLY A 392 -1.96 17.23 36.79
C GLY A 392 -3.30 16.51 36.62
N GLN A 393 -3.92 16.69 35.45
CA GLN A 393 -5.13 15.99 35.00
C GLN A 393 -4.83 15.05 33.82
N THR A 394 -3.59 14.54 33.74
CA THR A 394 -3.19 13.58 32.69
C THR A 394 -3.50 12.15 33.10
N ASN A 395 -3.18 11.19 32.22
CA ASN A 395 -3.24 9.75 32.48
C ASN A 395 -1.89 9.15 32.90
N VAL A 396 -0.96 9.96 33.42
CA VAL A 396 0.40 9.53 33.78
C VAL A 396 0.64 9.80 35.27
N SER A 397 1.09 8.77 35.99
CA SER A 397 1.47 8.90 37.40
C SER A 397 2.76 9.70 37.56
N ASP A 398 2.82 10.58 38.56
CA ASP A 398 4.08 11.16 39.01
C ASP A 398 4.86 10.08 39.77
N VAL A 399 5.81 9.46 39.06
CA VAL A 399 6.63 8.36 39.59
C VAL A 399 7.55 8.78 40.73
N PHE A 400 7.74 10.09 40.92
CA PHE A 400 8.52 10.66 42.02
C PHE A 400 7.68 10.92 43.27
N HIS A 401 6.35 10.71 43.20
CA HIS A 401 5.51 10.80 44.38
C HIS A 401 5.90 9.72 45.39
N PRO A 402 6.09 10.06 46.68
CA PRO A 402 6.61 9.13 47.69
C PRO A 402 5.76 7.85 47.83
N ASP A 403 4.43 7.98 47.68
CA ASP A 403 3.52 6.84 47.79
C ASP A 403 3.44 5.96 46.54
N TRP A 404 3.93 6.42 45.37
CA TRP A 404 3.70 5.74 44.10
C TRP A 404 4.28 4.32 44.12
N ALA A 405 5.53 4.16 44.57
CA ALA A 405 6.18 2.85 44.62
C ALA A 405 5.45 1.85 45.55
N ALA A 406 4.94 2.31 46.69
CA ALA A 406 4.19 1.46 47.62
C ALA A 406 2.84 1.01 47.04
N ARG A 407 2.17 1.89 46.27
CA ARG A 407 0.94 1.53 45.57
C ARG A 407 1.20 0.57 44.41
N VAL A 408 2.31 0.72 43.69
CA VAL A 408 2.76 -0.24 42.69
C VAL A 408 3.07 -1.60 43.31
N ASP A 409 3.73 -1.66 44.48
CA ASP A 409 3.93 -2.93 45.21
C ASP A 409 2.62 -3.63 45.56
N THR A 410 1.65 -2.86 46.07
CA THR A 410 0.33 -3.38 46.43
C THR A 410 -0.42 -3.92 45.20
N LEU A 411 -0.37 -3.18 44.08
CA LEU A 411 -0.99 -3.58 42.82
C LEU A 411 -0.37 -4.85 42.27
N LEU A 412 0.95 -4.88 42.11
CA LEU A 412 1.66 -5.97 41.43
C LEU A 412 1.83 -7.22 42.30
N ARG A 413 1.55 -7.15 43.61
CA ARG A 413 1.40 -8.34 44.47
C ARG A 413 0.39 -9.34 43.91
N GLN A 414 -0.62 -8.87 43.18
CA GLN A 414 -1.62 -9.72 42.53
C GLN A 414 -1.01 -10.69 41.50
N ALA A 415 0.16 -10.39 40.94
CA ALA A 415 0.87 -11.30 40.03
C ALA A 415 1.21 -12.66 40.67
N SER A 416 1.41 -12.69 42.00
CA SER A 416 1.68 -13.94 42.74
C SER A 416 0.59 -15.00 42.61
N GLN A 417 -0.64 -14.61 42.25
CA GLN A 417 -1.76 -15.53 42.00
C GLN A 417 -1.58 -16.34 40.71
N HIS A 418 -0.74 -15.86 39.80
CA HIS A 418 -0.59 -16.39 38.44
C HIS A 418 0.79 -16.96 38.15
N GLN A 419 1.72 -16.92 39.11
CA GLN A 419 3.13 -17.34 38.97
C GLN A 419 3.34 -18.81 38.50
N ARG A 420 2.28 -19.62 38.51
CA ARG A 420 2.28 -21.04 38.06
C ARG A 420 1.57 -21.24 36.71
N GLU A 421 0.96 -20.21 36.14
CA GLU A 421 0.18 -20.29 34.89
C GLU A 421 1.11 -20.41 33.68
N THR A 422 1.47 -21.63 33.25
CA THR A 422 2.45 -21.83 32.16
C THR A 422 2.03 -21.25 30.80
N LEU A 423 0.73 -21.02 30.57
CA LEU A 423 0.20 -20.39 29.35
C LEU A 423 0.22 -18.85 29.39
N LEU A 424 0.54 -18.25 30.54
CA LEU A 424 0.70 -16.80 30.63
C LEU A 424 2.00 -16.42 29.91
N LEU A 425 1.87 -15.67 28.82
CA LEU A 425 2.99 -15.13 28.05
C LEU A 425 3.73 -14.06 28.85
N GLY A 426 2.99 -13.17 29.52
CA GLY A 426 3.54 -12.08 30.31
C GLY A 426 2.54 -10.98 30.65
N TYR A 427 3.05 -9.92 31.28
CA TYR A 427 2.28 -8.79 31.77
C TYR A 427 2.56 -7.50 30.99
N PHE A 428 1.51 -6.85 30.50
CA PHE A 428 1.54 -5.45 30.11
C PHE A 428 1.29 -4.56 31.33
N ILE A 429 2.07 -3.51 31.52
CA ILE A 429 1.86 -2.53 32.59
C ILE A 429 1.57 -1.18 31.96
N ASP A 430 0.36 -0.66 32.16
CA ASP A 430 -0.16 0.54 31.48
C ASP A 430 -0.33 0.40 29.95
N ASN A 431 -0.77 1.49 29.32
CA ASN A 431 -0.99 1.59 27.87
C ASN A 431 -0.85 3.06 27.41
N GLU A 432 -0.03 3.31 26.38
CA GLU A 432 0.04 4.57 25.62
C GLU A 432 0.22 5.86 26.45
N GLN A 433 0.99 5.80 27.54
CA GLN A 433 1.34 6.99 28.31
C GLN A 433 2.20 7.96 27.49
N THR A 434 2.11 9.25 27.79
CA THR A 434 2.98 10.29 27.22
C THR A 434 4.19 10.49 28.15
N TRP A 435 5.40 10.48 27.58
CA TRP A 435 6.65 10.38 28.36
C TRP A 435 7.51 11.64 28.28
N GLU A 436 7.28 12.46 27.27
CA GLU A 436 8.12 13.60 26.93
C GLU A 436 8.01 14.72 27.98
N ALA A 437 9.17 15.22 28.46
CA ALA A 437 9.25 16.20 29.53
C ALA A 437 8.41 17.46 29.27
N PRO A 438 8.36 18.03 28.05
CA PRO A 438 7.54 19.21 27.80
C PRO A 438 6.05 18.99 28.11
N TYR A 439 5.52 17.81 27.80
CA TYR A 439 4.13 17.47 28.08
C TYR A 439 3.89 17.31 29.58
N LEU A 440 4.75 16.55 30.27
CA LEU A 440 4.65 16.31 31.70
C LEU A 440 4.73 17.64 32.48
N LEU A 441 5.70 18.49 32.16
CA LEU A 441 5.89 19.77 32.81
C LEU A 441 4.73 20.74 32.53
N THR A 442 4.17 20.76 31.32
CA THR A 442 3.01 21.63 31.01
C THR A 442 1.81 21.34 31.93
N HIS A 443 1.63 20.08 32.34
CA HIS A 443 0.49 19.65 33.16
C HIS A 443 0.83 19.49 34.65
N ALA A 444 2.10 19.40 35.02
CA ALA A 444 2.53 19.25 36.41
C ALA A 444 2.10 20.47 37.24
N ARG A 445 1.47 20.19 38.39
CA ARG A 445 1.07 21.22 39.36
C ARG A 445 2.32 21.87 39.98
N PRO A 446 2.26 23.15 40.36
CA PRO A 446 3.26 23.73 41.25
C PRO A 446 3.48 22.84 42.48
N ASP A 447 4.72 22.77 42.97
CA ASP A 447 5.13 21.99 44.15
C ASP A 447 5.01 20.46 44.06
N SER A 448 4.62 19.92 42.89
CA SER A 448 4.60 18.48 42.66
C SER A 448 6.01 17.85 42.76
N PRO A 449 6.12 16.57 43.15
CA PRO A 449 7.38 15.84 43.19
C PRO A 449 8.20 15.95 41.88
N ILE A 450 7.56 15.81 40.72
CA ILE A 450 8.22 16.01 39.42
C ILE A 450 8.79 17.43 39.23
N ARG A 451 8.12 18.47 39.75
CA ARG A 451 8.63 19.85 39.71
C ARG A 451 9.86 20.05 40.59
N ARG A 452 9.97 19.33 41.71
CA ARG A 452 11.19 19.34 42.55
C ARG A 452 12.38 18.69 41.83
N VAL A 453 12.14 17.60 41.12
CA VAL A 453 13.16 16.97 40.27
C VAL A 453 13.58 17.92 39.15
N TRP A 454 12.62 18.55 38.48
CA TRP A 454 12.89 19.53 37.43
C TRP A 454 13.70 20.72 37.93
N LEU A 455 13.36 21.28 39.09
CA LEU A 455 14.12 22.35 39.73
C LEU A 455 15.59 21.96 39.94
N ARG A 456 15.85 20.77 40.50
CA ARG A 456 17.22 20.26 40.69
C ARG A 456 17.97 20.19 39.37
N LEU A 457 17.34 19.67 38.31
CA LEU A 457 17.97 19.52 37.00
C LEU A 457 18.32 20.88 36.36
N LEU A 458 17.44 21.88 36.49
CA LEU A 458 17.73 23.24 36.06
C LEU A 458 18.92 23.85 36.83
N GLN A 459 18.96 23.67 38.15
CA GLN A 459 20.08 24.15 38.96
C GLN A 459 21.40 23.48 38.57
N GLN A 460 21.37 22.18 38.25
CA GLN A 460 22.53 21.43 37.80
C GLN A 460 23.03 21.88 36.42
N GLU A 461 22.13 22.15 35.47
CA GLU A 461 22.53 22.55 34.11
C GLU A 461 23.04 24.00 34.05
N PHE A 462 22.42 24.93 34.77
CA PHE A 462 22.70 26.36 34.61
C PHE A 462 23.50 26.98 35.77
N GLY A 463 23.57 26.33 36.94
CA GLY A 463 24.31 26.79 38.12
C GLY A 463 23.69 27.97 38.86
N ASN A 464 23.28 29.04 38.15
CA ASN A 464 22.59 30.21 38.71
C ASN A 464 21.43 30.70 37.81
N ILE A 465 20.54 31.50 38.39
CA ILE A 465 19.31 31.96 37.73
C ILE A 465 19.60 32.94 36.59
N GLU A 466 20.69 33.70 36.68
CA GLU A 466 21.11 34.63 35.64
C GLU A 466 21.55 33.90 34.36
N ALA A 467 22.23 32.76 34.50
CA ALA A 467 22.61 31.92 33.37
C ALA A 467 21.38 31.32 32.67
N LEU A 468 20.40 30.83 33.43
CA LEU A 468 19.12 30.37 32.89
C LEU A 468 18.38 31.50 32.16
N ASN A 469 18.26 32.67 32.78
CA ASN A 469 17.59 33.83 32.22
C ASN A 469 18.23 34.28 30.90
N ARG A 470 19.57 34.31 30.83
CA ARG A 470 20.29 34.61 29.58
C ARG A 470 20.01 33.56 28.50
N ALA A 471 20.05 32.29 28.85
CA ALA A 471 19.85 31.20 27.89
C ALA A 471 18.44 31.20 27.31
N LEU A 472 17.41 31.42 28.15
CA LEU A 472 16.01 31.39 27.75
C LEU A 472 15.45 32.75 27.31
N GLN A 473 16.23 33.82 27.39
CA GLN A 473 15.78 35.21 27.18
C GLN A 473 14.60 35.57 28.11
N THR A 474 14.72 35.22 29.38
CA THR A 474 13.71 35.42 30.43
C THR A 474 14.23 36.30 31.57
N ARG A 475 13.38 36.60 32.56
CA ARG A 475 13.69 37.43 33.73
C ARG A 475 13.07 36.85 35.00
N PHE A 476 13.23 35.55 35.22
CA PHE A 476 12.80 34.90 36.45
C PHE A 476 13.54 35.50 37.65
N ALA A 477 12.79 35.85 38.70
CA ALA A 477 13.34 36.45 39.92
C ALA A 477 14.09 35.43 40.78
N ASP A 478 13.64 34.18 40.76
CA ASP A 478 14.21 33.08 41.53
C ASP A 478 13.99 31.72 40.85
N TRP A 479 14.56 30.69 41.46
CA TRP A 479 14.46 29.32 40.99
C TRP A 479 13.04 28.71 41.05
N PRO A 480 12.23 28.91 42.12
CA PRO A 480 10.85 28.43 42.15
C PRO A 480 9.99 28.96 40.99
N MET A 481 10.13 30.24 40.63
CA MET A 481 9.43 30.82 39.48
C MET A 481 9.84 30.13 38.17
N ALA A 482 11.14 29.91 37.97
CA ALA A 482 11.66 29.18 36.81
C ALA A 482 11.19 27.72 36.78
N ALA A 483 11.20 27.02 37.91
CA ALA A 483 10.80 25.61 37.97
C ALA A 483 9.33 25.39 37.62
N ASN A 484 8.47 26.39 37.83
CA ASN A 484 7.04 26.33 37.50
C ASN A 484 6.70 26.79 36.08
N LEU A 485 7.69 27.16 35.27
CA LEU A 485 7.45 27.56 33.87
C LEU A 485 6.78 26.43 33.09
N LYS A 486 5.87 26.79 32.17
CA LYS A 486 5.39 25.85 31.17
C LYS A 486 6.23 26.04 29.91
N PRO A 487 6.75 24.96 29.29
CA PRO A 487 7.57 25.08 28.09
C PRO A 487 6.89 25.83 26.93
N ALA A 488 5.55 25.81 26.85
CA ALA A 488 4.77 26.56 25.87
C ALA A 488 4.83 28.09 26.06
N ASP A 489 5.20 28.57 27.25
CA ASP A 489 5.28 30.00 27.57
C ASP A 489 6.65 30.60 27.20
N LEU A 490 7.58 29.79 26.68
CA LEU A 490 8.93 30.22 26.32
C LEU A 490 9.04 30.60 24.83
N PRO A 491 9.87 31.60 24.49
CA PRO A 491 10.17 31.94 23.10
C PRO A 491 10.91 30.81 22.35
N GLY A 492 11.57 29.92 23.09
CA GLY A 492 12.20 28.71 22.58
C GLY A 492 12.69 27.80 23.71
N THR A 493 12.73 26.49 23.45
CA THR A 493 13.08 25.47 24.45
C THR A 493 14.41 24.76 24.18
N ALA A 494 15.12 25.12 23.10
CA ALA A 494 16.39 24.51 22.73
C ALA A 494 17.44 24.51 23.87
N PRO A 495 17.58 25.58 24.70
CA PRO A 495 18.52 25.56 25.81
C PRO A 495 18.17 24.57 26.92
N LEU A 496 16.93 24.07 26.98
CA LEU A 496 16.48 23.09 27.97
C LEU A 496 16.67 21.63 27.51
N ALA A 497 17.27 21.40 26.34
CA ALA A 497 17.34 20.06 25.75
C ALA A 497 18.04 19.05 26.66
N THR A 498 19.11 19.45 27.37
CA THR A 498 19.84 18.55 28.27
C THR A 498 19.02 18.23 29.52
N ALA A 499 18.46 19.24 30.21
CA ALA A 499 17.62 19.00 31.37
C ALA A 499 16.35 18.22 31.02
N PHE A 500 15.73 18.46 29.85
CA PHE A 500 14.60 17.64 29.38
C PHE A 500 15.01 16.18 29.22
N ALA A 501 16.13 15.91 28.54
CA ALA A 501 16.62 14.53 28.39
C ALA A 501 16.93 13.89 29.75
N ALA A 502 17.51 14.65 30.69
CA ALA A 502 17.79 14.17 32.05
C ALA A 502 16.51 13.83 32.82
N LEU A 503 15.48 14.70 32.77
CA LEU A 503 14.19 14.45 33.42
C LEU A 503 13.51 13.20 32.82
N GLU A 504 13.52 13.08 31.49
CA GLU A 504 12.95 11.93 30.78
C GLU A 504 13.63 10.62 31.15
N ILE A 505 14.96 10.60 31.26
CA ILE A 505 15.74 9.43 31.68
C ILE A 505 15.45 9.09 33.14
N GLU A 506 15.46 10.07 34.05
CA GLU A 506 15.18 9.83 35.47
C GLU A 506 13.75 9.34 35.72
N PHE A 507 12.77 9.90 34.99
CA PHE A 507 11.38 9.48 35.05
C PHE A 507 11.24 8.04 34.55
N ALA A 508 11.77 7.74 33.35
CA ALA A 508 11.75 6.40 32.79
C ALA A 508 12.45 5.39 33.69
N GLN A 509 13.60 5.75 34.27
CA GLN A 509 14.36 4.86 35.14
C GLN A 509 13.61 4.56 36.44
N THR A 510 12.97 5.57 37.04
CA THR A 510 12.16 5.39 38.25
C THR A 510 10.96 4.50 37.96
N TYR A 511 10.27 4.72 36.84
CA TYR A 511 9.15 3.90 36.42
C TYR A 511 9.56 2.43 36.20
N PHE A 512 10.46 2.19 35.23
CA PHE A 512 10.75 0.84 34.76
C PHE A 512 11.48 0.00 35.81
N ARG A 513 12.37 0.61 36.62
CA ARG A 513 13.02 -0.08 37.73
C ARG A 513 12.02 -0.54 38.77
N THR A 514 11.10 0.33 39.16
CA THR A 514 10.10 0.04 40.19
C THR A 514 9.14 -1.04 39.72
N VAL A 515 8.61 -0.89 38.51
CA VAL A 515 7.68 -1.87 37.92
C VAL A 515 8.35 -3.23 37.73
N ALA A 516 9.52 -3.29 37.09
CA ALA A 516 10.19 -4.56 36.82
C ALA A 516 10.65 -5.26 38.10
N GLY A 517 11.27 -4.51 39.03
CA GLY A 517 11.71 -5.06 40.32
C GLY A 517 10.55 -5.61 41.16
N THR A 518 9.44 -4.88 41.20
CA THR A 518 8.24 -5.30 41.92
C THR A 518 7.55 -6.49 41.25
N LEU A 519 7.44 -6.48 39.92
CA LEU A 519 6.83 -7.59 39.19
C LEU A 519 7.64 -8.88 39.41
N LYS A 520 8.97 -8.83 39.23
CA LYS A 520 9.84 -10.00 39.42
C LYS A 520 9.95 -10.47 40.87
N LYS A 521 9.67 -9.60 41.85
CA LYS A 521 9.53 -9.98 43.28
C LYS A 521 8.34 -10.93 43.49
N TYR A 522 7.22 -10.71 42.81
CA TYR A 522 5.98 -11.49 43.01
C TYR A 522 5.73 -12.55 41.94
N ASP A 523 6.31 -12.39 40.76
CA ASP A 523 6.29 -13.35 39.67
C ASP A 523 7.63 -13.32 38.92
N PRO A 524 8.61 -14.14 39.33
CA PRO A 524 9.92 -14.18 38.69
C PRO A 524 9.91 -14.90 37.33
N ASN A 525 8.84 -15.65 37.01
CA ASN A 525 8.81 -16.58 35.88
C ASN A 525 8.33 -15.93 34.58
N HIS A 526 7.35 -15.04 34.66
CA HIS A 526 6.69 -14.49 33.47
C HIS A 526 7.35 -13.21 32.92
N LEU A 527 7.14 -12.96 31.63
CA LEU A 527 7.75 -11.84 30.91
C LEU A 527 7.13 -10.50 31.30
N TYR A 528 7.97 -9.46 31.44
CA TYR A 528 7.53 -8.08 31.46
C TYR A 528 7.47 -7.54 30.02
N LEU A 529 6.24 -7.29 29.54
CA LEU A 529 5.96 -6.88 28.16
C LEU A 529 5.98 -5.35 27.97
N GLY A 530 6.41 -4.58 28.97
CA GLY A 530 6.45 -3.12 28.89
C GLY A 530 5.07 -2.45 28.97
N CYS A 531 4.97 -1.24 28.40
CA CYS A 531 3.85 -0.32 28.60
C CYS A 531 3.13 0.14 27.31
N ARG A 532 3.28 -0.62 26.22
CA ARG A 532 2.54 -0.41 24.97
C ARG A 532 2.67 1.03 24.46
N PHE A 533 3.89 1.41 24.10
CA PHE A 533 4.17 2.75 23.57
C PHE A 533 3.35 3.04 22.31
N THR A 534 2.99 4.30 22.08
CA THR A 534 2.51 4.71 20.76
C THR A 534 3.63 4.64 19.71
N LYS A 535 3.29 4.42 18.43
CA LYS A 535 4.24 4.29 17.31
C LYS A 535 5.30 5.39 17.19
N ARG A 536 5.02 6.60 17.71
CA ARG A 536 5.98 7.71 17.72
C ARG A 536 7.16 7.34 18.61
N ILE A 537 8.34 7.21 17.99
CA ILE A 537 9.58 6.93 18.69
C ILE A 537 9.79 7.93 19.83
N LYS A 538 10.05 7.40 21.02
CA LYS A 538 10.35 8.20 22.20
C LYS A 538 11.81 8.66 22.16
N PRO A 539 12.17 9.72 22.90
CA PRO A 539 13.56 10.11 23.10
C PRO A 539 14.43 8.90 23.44
N LYS A 540 15.64 8.84 22.85
CA LYS A 540 16.51 7.66 22.88
C LYS A 540 16.72 7.12 24.30
N GLY A 541 16.95 8.01 25.27
CA GLY A 541 17.18 7.64 26.67
C GLY A 541 15.99 6.93 27.33
N ILE A 542 14.75 7.26 26.94
CA ILE A 542 13.54 6.56 27.42
C ILE A 542 13.52 5.12 26.88
N VAL A 543 13.82 4.96 25.58
CA VAL A 543 13.79 3.64 24.92
C VAL A 543 14.92 2.73 25.40
N GLU A 544 16.13 3.27 25.55
CA GLU A 544 17.27 2.56 26.15
C GLU A 544 16.95 2.13 27.58
N THR A 545 16.32 3.01 28.36
CA THR A 545 15.92 2.69 29.74
C THR A 545 14.87 1.60 29.78
N ALA A 546 13.82 1.68 28.96
CA ALA A 546 12.83 0.62 28.84
C ALA A 546 13.47 -0.72 28.46
N GLY A 547 14.43 -0.71 27.53
CA GLY A 547 15.19 -1.90 27.11
C GLY A 547 16.01 -2.56 28.22
N ARG A 548 16.42 -1.84 29.26
CA ARG A 548 17.13 -2.45 30.41
C ARG A 548 16.23 -3.32 31.27
N TYR A 549 14.94 -3.02 31.33
CA TYR A 549 14.02 -3.63 32.29
C TYR A 549 12.96 -4.53 31.66
N CYS A 550 12.47 -4.19 30.46
CA CYS A 550 11.49 -5.00 29.74
C CYS A 550 12.15 -6.24 29.14
N ASP A 551 11.47 -7.38 29.23
CA ASP A 551 11.87 -8.58 28.51
C ASP A 551 11.51 -8.45 27.01
N VAL A 552 10.34 -7.86 26.73
CA VAL A 552 9.85 -7.53 25.39
C VAL A 552 9.34 -6.10 25.38
N LEU A 553 9.71 -5.33 24.36
CA LEU A 553 9.15 -3.99 24.15
C LEU A 553 7.81 -4.09 23.42
N THR A 554 6.83 -3.28 23.79
CA THR A 554 5.53 -3.27 23.10
C THR A 554 5.20 -1.91 22.54
N VAL A 555 4.73 -1.91 21.29
CA VAL A 555 4.38 -0.69 20.55
C VAL A 555 3.05 -0.89 19.83
N ASN A 556 2.13 0.05 19.98
CA ASN A 556 0.86 0.10 19.26
C ASN A 556 1.06 0.88 17.96
N VAL A 557 0.70 0.26 16.83
CA VAL A 557 1.05 0.76 15.50
C VAL A 557 -0.18 0.72 14.57
N TYR A 558 -0.99 1.76 14.66
CA TYR A 558 -2.09 2.01 13.73
C TYR A 558 -1.58 2.66 12.43
N ASP A 559 -0.94 1.86 11.59
CA ASP A 559 -0.48 2.18 10.23
C ASP A 559 -0.92 1.10 9.24
N ARG A 560 -0.87 1.40 7.93
CA ARG A 560 -1.15 0.43 6.86
C ARG A 560 -0.16 -0.75 6.87
N ILE A 561 1.10 -0.46 7.20
CA ILE A 561 2.21 -1.39 7.47
C ILE A 561 3.14 -0.69 8.48
N PRO A 562 3.73 -1.39 9.47
CA PRO A 562 4.68 -0.77 10.40
C PRO A 562 5.87 -0.14 9.67
N ASN A 563 6.19 1.11 9.99
CA ASN A 563 7.36 1.78 9.40
C ASN A 563 8.65 1.07 9.84
N ALA A 564 9.33 0.43 8.87
CA ALA A 564 10.50 -0.42 9.13
C ALA A 564 11.67 0.32 9.80
N ASP A 565 11.95 1.56 9.42
CA ASP A 565 13.05 2.34 10.00
C ASP A 565 12.77 2.74 11.44
N ASN A 566 11.53 3.15 11.73
CA ASN A 566 11.11 3.44 13.09
C ASN A 566 11.20 2.18 13.97
N MET A 567 10.74 1.03 13.47
CA MET A 567 10.80 -0.23 14.21
C MET A 567 12.26 -0.69 14.44
N ARG A 568 13.13 -0.53 13.44
CA ARG A 568 14.57 -0.78 13.59
C ARG A 568 15.20 0.14 14.64
N LYS A 569 14.82 1.42 14.69
CA LYS A 569 15.30 2.35 15.73
C LYS A 569 14.81 1.95 17.13
N TRP A 570 13.54 1.60 17.27
CA TRP A 570 13.00 1.06 18.53
C TRP A 570 13.80 -0.15 19.02
N HIS A 571 14.08 -1.10 18.13
CA HIS A 571 14.89 -2.27 18.44
C HIS A 571 16.34 -1.90 18.76
N ALA A 572 16.97 -1.06 17.93
CA ALA A 572 18.36 -0.66 18.11
C ALA A 572 18.61 0.09 19.42
N TYR A 573 17.65 0.92 19.86
CA TYR A 573 17.76 1.65 21.13
C TYR A 573 17.48 0.75 22.33
N SER A 574 16.51 -0.15 22.24
CA SER A 574 16.13 -1.01 23.38
C SER A 574 16.98 -2.27 23.51
N GLY A 575 17.50 -2.80 22.41
CA GLY A 575 18.12 -4.13 22.34
C GLY A 575 17.14 -5.29 22.56
N ARG A 576 15.82 -5.03 22.55
CA ARG A 576 14.79 -6.02 22.89
C ARG A 576 13.94 -6.44 21.69
N PRO A 577 13.38 -7.67 21.69
CA PRO A 577 12.33 -8.01 20.75
C PRO A 577 11.11 -7.12 20.95
N ILE A 578 10.32 -6.98 19.88
CA ILE A 578 9.15 -6.11 19.85
C ILE A 578 7.90 -6.93 19.56
N LEU A 579 6.85 -6.70 20.34
CA LEU A 579 5.49 -7.17 20.10
C LEU A 579 4.62 -5.97 19.71
N ILE A 580 3.94 -6.05 18.58
CA ILE A 580 2.92 -5.06 18.22
C ILE A 580 1.68 -5.31 19.08
N GLY A 581 1.38 -4.36 19.98
CA GLY A 581 0.33 -4.52 20.97
C GLY A 581 -1.08 -4.29 20.44
N GLU A 582 -1.21 -3.50 19.38
CA GLU A 582 -2.46 -3.07 18.76
C GLU A 582 -2.22 -2.68 17.29
N HIS A 583 -3.11 -3.14 16.41
CA HIS A 583 -3.35 -2.59 15.08
C HIS A 583 -4.76 -2.99 14.59
N HIS A 584 -5.35 -2.22 13.68
CA HIS A 584 -6.60 -2.57 13.00
C HIS A 584 -6.84 -1.70 11.77
N LEU A 585 -7.92 -2.02 11.06
CA LEU A 585 -8.51 -1.18 10.04
C LEU A 585 -10.05 -1.26 10.11
N SER A 586 -10.72 -0.11 10.19
CA SER A 586 -12.18 0.00 10.31
C SER A 586 -12.90 -0.35 9.01
N LEU A 587 -14.05 -1.01 9.13
CA LEU A 587 -14.91 -1.39 8.00
C LEU A 587 -15.83 -0.25 7.52
N SER A 588 -15.88 -0.03 6.20
CA SER A 588 -16.87 0.83 5.54
C SER A 588 -18.01 -0.03 5.01
N SER A 589 -19.18 0.03 5.64
CA SER A 589 -20.35 -0.80 5.30
C SER A 589 -21.66 -0.13 5.70
N GLU A 590 -22.78 -0.56 5.11
CA GLU A 590 -24.12 -0.18 5.58
C GLU A 590 -24.41 -0.63 7.02
N ARG A 591 -23.65 -1.62 7.52
CA ARG A 591 -23.65 -2.13 8.90
C ARG A 591 -23.34 -1.05 9.94
N THR A 592 -22.60 -0.04 9.52
CA THR A 592 -21.90 0.88 10.42
C THR A 592 -22.42 2.28 10.23
N LEU A 593 -22.52 3.04 11.31
CA LEU A 593 -22.61 4.48 11.22
C LEU A 593 -21.23 5.05 10.87
N PRO A 594 -21.13 6.30 10.35
CA PRO A 594 -19.84 6.92 10.09
C PRO A 594 -18.92 6.78 11.30
N PRO A 595 -17.80 6.05 11.18
CA PRO A 595 -16.92 5.84 12.31
C PRO A 595 -16.14 7.13 12.61
N THR A 596 -15.70 7.25 13.86
CA THR A 596 -14.90 8.40 14.36
C THR A 596 -13.55 8.54 13.63
N TYR A 597 -13.06 7.43 13.09
CA TYR A 597 -11.84 7.32 12.29
C TYR A 597 -12.26 6.79 10.92
N GLY A 598 -11.51 7.11 9.86
CA GLY A 598 -11.92 6.69 8.52
C GLY A 598 -11.99 5.15 8.37
N ALA A 599 -12.79 4.71 7.41
CA ALA A 599 -13.08 3.31 7.18
C ALA A 599 -12.72 2.87 5.77
N SER A 600 -12.53 1.56 5.58
CA SER A 600 -12.11 0.95 4.33
C SER A 600 -13.08 -0.14 3.87
N PRO A 601 -13.27 -0.35 2.56
CA PRO A 601 -14.08 -1.45 2.04
C PRO A 601 -13.55 -2.83 2.52
N PRO A 602 -14.42 -3.86 2.59
CA PRO A 602 -14.03 -5.21 3.02
C PRO A 602 -12.77 -5.76 2.34
N ALA A 603 -12.64 -5.58 1.01
CA ALA A 603 -11.49 -6.08 0.26
C ALA A 603 -10.15 -5.43 0.69
N VAL A 604 -10.18 -4.15 1.06
CA VAL A 604 -8.99 -3.44 1.57
C VAL A 604 -8.66 -3.89 2.99
N ARG A 605 -9.69 -4.20 3.80
CA ARG A 605 -9.53 -4.74 5.15
C ARG A 605 -8.92 -6.14 5.13
N GLU A 606 -9.31 -6.97 4.16
CA GLU A 606 -8.76 -8.31 3.94
C GLU A 606 -7.25 -8.25 3.60
N THR A 607 -6.87 -7.46 2.58
CA THR A 607 -5.46 -7.34 2.16
C THR A 607 -4.59 -6.66 3.21
N TYR A 608 -5.14 -5.67 3.93
CA TYR A 608 -4.46 -5.02 5.05
C TYR A 608 -3.96 -6.02 6.07
N PHE A 609 -4.83 -6.94 6.49
CA PHE A 609 -4.51 -7.81 7.61
C PHE A 609 -3.32 -8.72 7.29
N GLU A 610 -3.25 -9.23 6.06
CA GLU A 610 -2.16 -10.09 5.60
C GLU A 610 -0.85 -9.32 5.40
N GLU A 611 -0.90 -8.21 4.66
CA GLU A 611 0.30 -7.40 4.37
C GLU A 611 0.94 -6.83 5.63
N TYR A 612 0.11 -6.43 6.60
CA TYR A 612 0.59 -5.91 7.88
C TYR A 612 1.38 -6.98 8.64
N VAL A 613 0.79 -8.17 8.80
CA VAL A 613 1.43 -9.27 9.55
C VAL A 613 2.66 -9.80 8.80
N ALA A 614 2.60 -9.92 7.48
CA ALA A 614 3.73 -10.36 6.67
C ALA A 614 4.91 -9.39 6.74
N GLY A 615 4.66 -8.09 6.53
CA GLY A 615 5.69 -7.06 6.60
C GLY A 615 6.31 -6.94 7.99
N TRP A 616 5.52 -7.16 9.04
CA TRP A 616 6.02 -7.17 10.40
C TRP A 616 6.85 -8.42 10.74
N ALA A 617 6.32 -9.61 10.46
CA ALA A 617 6.98 -10.88 10.77
C ALA A 617 8.34 -11.01 10.09
N ALA A 618 8.54 -10.36 8.94
CA ALA A 618 9.82 -10.33 8.23
C ALA A 618 10.96 -9.59 8.98
N MET A 619 10.70 -8.92 10.11
CA MET A 619 11.74 -8.29 10.94
C MET A 619 12.32 -9.31 11.93
N PRO A 620 13.66 -9.39 12.13
CA PRO A 620 14.29 -10.40 12.98
C PRO A 620 14.02 -10.22 14.48
N PHE A 621 13.40 -9.11 14.88
CA PHE A 621 13.04 -8.80 16.27
C PHE A 621 11.51 -8.75 16.48
N ALA A 622 10.71 -9.06 15.45
CA ALA A 622 9.26 -9.09 15.53
C ALA A 622 8.74 -10.41 16.11
N VAL A 623 8.32 -10.41 17.37
CA VAL A 623 7.88 -11.64 18.08
C VAL A 623 6.37 -11.86 18.09
N GLY A 624 5.59 -10.89 17.59
CA GLY A 624 4.13 -11.05 17.46
C GLY A 624 3.38 -9.77 17.08
N SER A 625 2.09 -9.91 16.81
CA SER A 625 1.15 -8.82 16.54
C SER A 625 -0.25 -9.15 17.05
N HIS A 626 -0.89 -8.20 17.74
CA HIS A 626 -2.27 -8.35 18.24
C HIS A 626 -3.25 -7.40 17.54
N TRP A 627 -4.30 -7.96 16.96
CA TRP A 627 -5.42 -7.21 16.39
C TRP A 627 -6.25 -6.54 17.48
N TYR A 628 -6.65 -5.28 17.26
CA TYR A 628 -7.56 -4.55 18.14
C TYR A 628 -8.90 -4.34 17.44
N GLN A 629 -9.94 -5.12 17.71
CA GLN A 629 -10.15 -6.04 18.84
C GLN A 629 -11.12 -7.17 18.46
N PHE A 630 -11.57 -7.99 19.41
CA PHE A 630 -12.43 -9.14 19.14
C PHE A 630 -13.79 -8.79 18.55
N ALA A 631 -14.54 -7.88 19.19
CA ALA A 631 -15.88 -7.47 18.74
C ALA A 631 -15.90 -6.00 18.30
N ASP A 632 -16.79 -5.67 17.37
CA ASP A 632 -17.07 -4.28 16.97
C ASP A 632 -17.41 -3.43 18.20
N GLN A 633 -17.06 -2.14 18.14
CA GLN A 633 -17.48 -1.19 19.16
C GLN A 633 -18.97 -0.88 19.01
N GLU A 634 -19.57 -0.38 20.09
CA GLU A 634 -20.97 0.04 20.10
C GLU A 634 -21.22 1.12 19.04
N LEU A 635 -22.31 0.96 18.30
CA LEU A 635 -22.64 1.80 17.15
C LEU A 635 -22.74 3.30 17.52
N THR A 636 -23.17 3.58 18.76
CA THR A 636 -23.37 4.92 19.35
C THR A 636 -22.21 5.40 20.23
N GLY A 637 -21.04 4.79 20.05
CA GLY A 637 -19.80 5.21 20.67
C GLY A 637 -19.61 4.69 22.09
N ARG A 638 -18.38 4.30 22.41
CA ARG A 638 -18.02 3.83 23.75
C ARG A 638 -18.04 4.98 24.76
N SER A 639 -18.29 4.65 26.04
CA SER A 639 -18.51 5.63 27.11
C SER A 639 -17.31 6.53 27.45
N THR A 640 -16.09 6.14 27.07
CA THR A 640 -14.87 6.91 27.38
C THR A 640 -14.70 8.17 26.54
N ASP A 641 -15.00 8.08 25.25
CA ASP A 641 -14.62 9.10 24.26
C ASP A 641 -15.53 9.12 23.02
N GLY A 642 -16.59 8.32 23.02
CA GLY A 642 -17.53 8.23 21.89
C GLY A 642 -17.00 7.51 20.66
N GLU A 643 -15.84 6.85 20.74
CA GLU A 643 -15.30 6.05 19.62
C GLU A 643 -16.25 4.89 19.26
N ASN A 644 -16.58 4.74 17.97
CA ASN A 644 -17.60 3.81 17.45
C ASN A 644 -17.09 2.96 16.26
N GLN A 645 -15.86 2.46 16.35
CA GLN A 645 -15.21 1.75 15.25
C GLN A 645 -15.76 0.33 14.99
N PRO A 646 -16.05 -0.02 13.73
CA PRO A 646 -16.32 -1.38 13.29
C PRO A 646 -15.01 -2.12 12.97
N ILE A 647 -14.30 -2.50 14.04
CA ILE A 647 -12.94 -3.07 14.02
C ILE A 647 -12.87 -4.52 14.53
N GLY A 648 -14.00 -5.11 14.93
CA GLY A 648 -14.07 -6.48 15.45
C GLY A 648 -13.66 -7.53 14.43
N LEU A 649 -13.24 -8.70 14.92
CA LEU A 649 -13.28 -9.96 14.18
C LEU A 649 -14.73 -10.46 14.03
N VAL A 650 -15.59 -10.10 14.99
CA VAL A 650 -17.04 -10.31 14.94
C VAL A 650 -17.78 -8.98 15.08
N ASP A 651 -18.99 -8.91 14.52
CA ASP A 651 -19.86 -7.75 14.66
C ASP A 651 -20.62 -7.72 15.99
N ILE A 652 -21.43 -6.68 16.20
CA ILE A 652 -22.21 -6.48 17.42
C ILE A 652 -23.19 -7.64 17.71
N THR A 653 -23.56 -8.42 16.69
CA THR A 653 -24.44 -9.60 16.81
C THR A 653 -23.68 -10.91 16.96
N ASP A 654 -22.37 -10.82 17.20
CA ASP A 654 -21.45 -11.96 17.30
C ASP A 654 -21.38 -12.78 16.00
N GLN A 655 -21.57 -12.14 14.84
CA GLN A 655 -21.31 -12.77 13.54
C GLN A 655 -19.88 -12.50 13.07
N PRO A 656 -19.16 -13.49 12.52
CA PRO A 656 -17.82 -13.27 11.99
C PRO A 656 -17.78 -12.33 10.79
N HIS A 657 -16.79 -11.43 10.77
CA HIS A 657 -16.40 -10.68 9.58
C HIS A 657 -15.63 -11.61 8.63
N ALA A 658 -16.34 -12.14 7.63
CA ALA A 658 -15.85 -13.23 6.77
C ALA A 658 -14.52 -12.89 6.06
N GLU A 659 -14.29 -11.62 5.71
CA GLU A 659 -13.06 -11.15 5.10
C GLU A 659 -11.86 -11.30 6.04
N LEU A 660 -12.01 -10.95 7.32
CA LEU A 660 -10.95 -11.09 8.31
C LEU A 660 -10.70 -12.54 8.67
N VAL A 661 -11.76 -13.36 8.76
CA VAL A 661 -11.62 -14.80 9.02
C VAL A 661 -10.85 -15.50 7.90
N ARG A 662 -11.18 -15.21 6.63
CA ARG A 662 -10.44 -15.76 5.48
C ARG A 662 -8.97 -15.36 5.51
N ALA A 663 -8.67 -14.07 5.71
CA ALA A 663 -7.29 -13.59 5.81
C ALA A 663 -6.54 -14.26 6.98
N SER A 664 -7.15 -14.27 8.17
CA SER A 664 -6.57 -14.90 9.36
C SER A 664 -6.21 -16.37 9.12
N ARG A 665 -7.12 -17.15 8.51
CA ARG A 665 -6.88 -18.55 8.19
C ARG A 665 -5.75 -18.74 7.18
N ARG A 666 -5.72 -17.92 6.12
CA ARG A 666 -4.64 -17.98 5.11
C ARG A 666 -3.27 -17.75 5.74
N ILE A 667 -3.18 -16.83 6.71
CA ILE A 667 -1.90 -16.46 7.33
C ILE A 667 -1.57 -17.20 8.62
N GLY A 668 -2.48 -17.95 9.25
CA GLY A 668 -2.34 -18.42 10.64
C GLY A 668 -0.98 -18.99 11.07
N ARG A 669 -0.32 -19.78 10.21
CA ARG A 669 1.04 -20.29 10.46
C ARG A 669 2.15 -19.59 9.65
N GLN A 670 1.79 -18.73 8.71
CA GLN A 670 2.75 -18.03 7.85
C GLN A 670 3.72 -17.13 8.63
N PRO A 671 3.37 -16.48 9.76
CA PRO A 671 4.33 -15.73 10.56
C PRO A 671 5.56 -16.53 10.97
N TYR A 672 5.43 -17.82 11.29
CA TYR A 672 6.59 -18.68 11.58
C TYR A 672 7.52 -18.80 10.37
N ARG A 673 6.95 -18.94 9.17
CA ARG A 673 7.72 -19.03 7.93
C ARG A 673 8.35 -17.69 7.58
N TRP A 674 7.57 -16.61 7.56
CA TRP A 674 8.05 -15.25 7.26
C TRP A 674 9.14 -14.81 8.24
N HIS A 675 8.95 -15.07 9.53
CA HIS A 675 9.94 -14.74 10.54
C HIS A 675 11.16 -15.66 10.48
N GLY A 676 11.00 -16.96 10.20
CA GLY A 676 12.11 -17.87 9.95
C GLY A 676 13.01 -17.49 8.77
N MET A 677 12.51 -16.68 7.84
CA MET A 677 13.26 -16.11 6.71
C MET A 677 13.89 -14.75 7.02
N ALA A 678 13.66 -14.17 8.21
CA ALA A 678 14.20 -12.87 8.58
C ALA A 678 15.73 -12.91 8.79
N GLN A 679 16.41 -11.86 8.34
CA GLN A 679 17.87 -11.70 8.47
C GLN A 679 18.20 -10.89 9.73
N PRO A 680 19.19 -11.28 10.55
CA PRO A 680 19.47 -10.64 11.83
C PRO A 680 20.01 -9.21 11.75
N ALA A 681 19.69 -8.43 12.78
CA ALA A 681 20.16 -7.06 12.96
C ALA A 681 21.51 -7.07 13.72
N GLY A 682 22.65 -7.25 13.04
CA GLY A 682 23.92 -7.31 13.77
C GLY A 682 25.25 -7.36 13.02
N VAL A 683 25.30 -7.26 11.68
CA VAL A 683 26.58 -7.22 10.95
C VAL A 683 26.76 -5.86 10.28
N GLN A 684 27.20 -4.88 11.06
CA GLN A 684 27.77 -3.62 10.56
C GLN A 684 29.11 -3.37 11.28
N GLY A 685 30.19 -3.90 10.70
CA GLY A 685 31.55 -3.65 11.15
C GLY A 685 32.51 -4.74 10.68
N GLY A 686 33.29 -4.46 9.62
CA GLY A 686 34.34 -5.34 9.12
C GLY A 686 33.91 -6.26 7.98
N THR A 687 34.44 -5.98 6.78
CA THR A 687 34.52 -6.85 5.59
C THR A 687 33.32 -7.79 5.37
N LEU A 688 32.36 -7.34 4.54
CA LEU A 688 31.19 -8.09 4.06
C LEU A 688 31.56 -9.51 3.56
N ALA A 689 31.54 -10.49 4.44
CA ALA A 689 31.28 -11.88 4.06
C ALA A 689 29.75 -12.02 3.98
N ARG A 690 29.24 -11.85 2.75
CA ARG A 690 27.82 -11.99 2.36
C ARG A 690 27.25 -13.33 2.84
N ALA A 691 26.27 -13.29 3.73
CA ALA A 691 25.36 -14.42 3.94
C ALA A 691 24.48 -14.60 2.69
N ALA A 692 24.35 -15.83 2.21
CA ALA A 692 23.70 -16.18 0.95
C ALA A 692 22.23 -15.72 0.92
N LEU A 693 21.86 -15.03 -0.16
CA LEU A 693 20.48 -14.65 -0.47
C LEU A 693 19.56 -15.89 -0.50
N PRO A 694 18.25 -15.75 -0.21
CA PRO A 694 17.27 -16.81 -0.49
C PRO A 694 17.45 -17.28 -1.93
N SER A 695 17.32 -18.57 -2.21
CA SER A 695 17.50 -19.12 -3.56
C SER A 695 16.41 -18.56 -4.49
N GLY A 696 16.69 -17.39 -5.08
CA GLY A 696 15.95 -16.84 -6.20
C GLY A 696 16.06 -17.77 -7.42
N PRO A 697 15.45 -17.39 -8.56
CA PRO A 697 15.54 -18.19 -9.75
C PRO A 697 16.99 -18.53 -10.09
N SER A 698 17.23 -19.75 -10.57
CA SER A 698 18.57 -20.15 -11.03
C SER A 698 19.08 -19.19 -12.10
N GLN A 699 20.37 -18.86 -12.10
CA GLN A 699 20.96 -18.06 -13.16
C GLN A 699 20.67 -18.67 -14.55
N LEU A 700 20.28 -17.81 -15.50
CA LEU A 700 20.01 -18.21 -16.88
C LEU A 700 21.29 -18.23 -17.69
N ARG A 701 21.28 -19.00 -18.76
CA ARG A 701 22.33 -19.01 -19.79
C ARG A 701 21.73 -19.21 -21.18
N VAL A 702 22.50 -18.90 -22.21
CA VAL A 702 22.16 -19.23 -23.59
C VAL A 702 22.11 -20.76 -23.76
N SER A 703 21.11 -21.26 -24.46
CA SER A 703 20.97 -22.69 -24.77
C SER A 703 22.12 -23.20 -25.64
N ALA A 704 22.40 -24.51 -25.58
CA ALA A 704 23.51 -25.12 -26.34
C ALA A 704 23.40 -24.92 -27.88
N ASN A 705 22.18 -24.78 -28.41
CA ASN A 705 21.96 -24.48 -29.83
C ASN A 705 22.07 -22.98 -30.18
N GLY A 706 22.31 -22.11 -29.20
CA GLY A 706 22.43 -20.66 -29.37
C GLY A 706 21.11 -19.95 -29.68
N ARG A 707 19.94 -20.57 -29.51
CA ARG A 707 18.66 -20.00 -29.98
C ARG A 707 17.66 -19.64 -28.88
N GLY A 708 17.89 -20.04 -27.64
CA GLY A 708 16.99 -19.79 -26.52
C GLY A 708 17.75 -19.57 -25.22
N LEU A 709 16.98 -19.43 -24.14
CA LEU A 709 17.49 -19.33 -22.78
C LEU A 709 17.14 -20.61 -22.03
N VAL A 710 18.02 -21.02 -21.11
CA VAL A 710 17.80 -22.17 -20.22
C VAL A 710 18.20 -21.83 -18.80
N GLN A 711 17.52 -22.48 -17.85
CA GLN A 711 17.95 -22.54 -16.47
C GLN A 711 19.21 -23.40 -16.32
N LYS A 712 19.85 -23.35 -15.14
CA LYS A 712 21.08 -24.13 -14.86
C LYS A 712 20.90 -25.64 -15.09
N ASN A 713 19.72 -26.19 -14.83
CA ASN A 713 19.37 -27.59 -15.04
C ASN A 713 19.08 -27.96 -16.51
N GLY A 714 19.14 -27.00 -17.44
CA GLY A 714 18.85 -27.21 -18.87
C GLY A 714 17.38 -27.01 -19.26
N THR A 715 16.48 -26.73 -18.32
CA THR A 715 15.07 -26.45 -18.62
C THR A 715 14.95 -25.19 -19.47
N PRO A 716 14.24 -25.23 -20.61
CA PRO A 716 13.96 -24.04 -21.43
C PRO A 716 13.27 -22.94 -20.63
N PHE A 717 13.69 -21.70 -20.87
CA PHE A 717 13.12 -20.51 -20.24
C PHE A 717 12.45 -19.64 -21.31
N PHE A 718 11.13 -19.57 -21.27
CA PHE A 718 10.35 -18.72 -22.17
C PHE A 718 10.34 -17.28 -21.65
N TRP A 719 10.90 -16.34 -22.41
CA TRP A 719 10.86 -14.92 -22.04
C TRP A 719 9.44 -14.38 -22.30
N LEU A 720 8.63 -14.30 -21.25
CA LEU A 720 7.44 -13.45 -21.25
C LEU A 720 7.70 -12.22 -20.39
N GLY A 721 8.00 -11.11 -21.05
CA GLY A 721 8.39 -9.85 -20.43
C GLY A 721 7.24 -8.86 -20.25
N ASP A 722 7.33 -7.98 -19.26
CA ASP A 722 6.52 -6.74 -19.18
C ASP A 722 7.43 -5.51 -19.11
N THR A 723 7.03 -4.42 -19.76
CA THR A 723 7.81 -3.18 -19.84
C THR A 723 7.37 -2.16 -18.78
N ALA A 724 8.19 -2.03 -17.73
CA ALA A 724 7.97 -1.16 -16.58
C ALA A 724 9.14 -0.20 -16.38
N TRP A 725 9.40 0.65 -17.39
CA TRP A 725 10.58 1.52 -17.43
C TRP A 725 10.83 2.22 -16.09
N ASN A 726 9.86 2.97 -15.58
CA ASN A 726 10.00 3.75 -14.35
C ASN A 726 9.78 3.00 -13.02
N LEU A 727 9.90 1.67 -13.00
CA LEU A 727 9.70 0.85 -11.79
C LEU A 727 10.51 1.37 -10.59
N PHE A 728 11.83 1.59 -10.76
CA PHE A 728 12.72 1.97 -9.67
C PHE A 728 12.67 3.46 -9.30
N SER A 729 12.27 4.33 -10.25
CA SER A 729 12.21 5.77 -10.03
C SER A 729 10.89 6.22 -9.44
N LYS A 730 9.79 5.50 -9.70
CA LYS A 730 8.44 5.92 -9.29
C LYS A 730 7.74 5.01 -8.31
N LEU A 731 8.06 3.72 -8.20
CA LEU A 731 7.39 2.84 -7.24
C LEU A 731 8.20 2.66 -5.95
N ASN A 732 7.54 2.87 -4.81
CA ASN A 732 8.11 2.47 -3.53
C ASN A 732 8.04 0.93 -3.39
N PRO A 733 8.74 0.31 -2.43
CA PRO A 733 8.77 -1.14 -2.29
C PRO A 733 7.39 -1.83 -2.23
N SER A 734 6.39 -1.24 -1.58
CA SER A 734 5.04 -1.84 -1.48
C SER A 734 4.28 -1.75 -2.81
N GLU A 735 4.45 -0.66 -3.56
CA GLU A 735 3.85 -0.52 -4.89
C GLU A 735 4.52 -1.44 -5.91
N ALA A 736 5.85 -1.54 -5.86
CA ALA A 736 6.61 -2.49 -6.65
C ALA A 736 6.20 -3.93 -6.32
N ASP A 737 5.98 -4.25 -5.04
CA ASP A 737 5.47 -5.56 -4.60
C ASP A 737 4.11 -5.90 -5.23
N ARG A 738 3.18 -4.94 -5.24
CA ARG A 738 1.86 -5.09 -5.89
C ARG A 738 2.01 -5.34 -7.40
N TYR A 739 2.82 -4.54 -8.08
CA TYR A 739 3.09 -4.71 -9.51
C TYR A 739 3.70 -6.09 -9.80
N LEU A 740 4.77 -6.46 -9.08
CA LEU A 740 5.47 -7.74 -9.28
C LEU A 740 4.57 -8.94 -8.96
N THR A 741 3.71 -8.85 -7.94
CA THR A 741 2.74 -9.90 -7.61
C THR A 741 1.74 -10.11 -8.73
N ASP A 742 1.20 -9.03 -9.28
CA ASP A 742 0.26 -9.09 -10.41
C ASP A 742 0.91 -9.75 -11.64
N ARG A 743 2.16 -9.37 -11.95
CA ARG A 743 2.89 -9.94 -13.10
C ARG A 743 3.23 -11.41 -12.90
N ALA A 744 3.63 -11.80 -11.69
CA ALA A 744 3.84 -13.21 -11.37
C ALA A 744 2.54 -14.03 -11.49
N ALA A 745 1.41 -13.49 -11.02
CA ALA A 745 0.09 -14.14 -11.13
C ALA A 745 -0.39 -14.27 -12.58
N LYS A 746 0.06 -13.40 -13.49
CA LYS A 746 -0.19 -13.48 -14.94
C LYS A 746 0.91 -14.25 -15.67
N HIS A 747 1.74 -14.99 -14.94
CA HIS A 747 2.80 -15.85 -15.48
C HIS A 747 3.85 -15.11 -16.33
N PHE A 748 4.01 -13.80 -16.15
CA PHE A 748 5.19 -13.11 -16.62
C PHE A 748 6.43 -13.72 -15.95
N THR A 749 7.53 -13.68 -16.68
CA THR A 749 8.82 -14.29 -16.26
C THR A 749 9.92 -13.25 -16.17
N VAL A 750 9.80 -12.15 -16.91
CA VAL A 750 10.79 -11.08 -16.95
C VAL A 750 10.10 -9.72 -16.79
N ILE A 751 10.76 -8.81 -16.08
CA ILE A 751 10.34 -7.40 -15.97
C ILE A 751 11.47 -6.53 -16.51
N GLN A 752 11.16 -5.68 -17.47
CA GLN A 752 12.10 -4.71 -18.04
C GLN A 752 11.97 -3.36 -17.36
N ALA A 753 13.08 -2.79 -16.89
CA ALA A 753 13.10 -1.50 -16.21
C ALA A 753 14.48 -0.83 -16.29
N HIS A 754 14.52 0.51 -16.22
CA HIS A 754 15.79 1.24 -16.09
C HIS A 754 16.11 1.54 -14.62
N LEU A 755 17.39 1.45 -14.27
CA LEU A 755 17.87 1.67 -12.91
C LEU A 755 17.94 3.14 -12.52
N LEU A 756 17.89 4.05 -13.48
CA LEU A 756 18.03 5.49 -13.25
C LEU A 756 16.75 6.21 -13.69
N PRO A 757 16.33 7.28 -13.00
CA PRO A 757 15.27 8.17 -13.48
C PRO A 757 15.67 8.85 -14.81
N TRP A 758 14.80 9.66 -15.41
CA TRP A 758 15.14 10.40 -16.64
C TRP A 758 16.18 11.50 -16.45
N THR A 759 16.39 11.99 -15.22
CA THR A 759 17.47 12.94 -14.91
C THR A 759 18.08 12.58 -13.57
N LEU A 760 19.40 12.76 -13.39
CA LEU A 760 20.07 12.43 -12.11
C LEU A 760 19.62 13.33 -10.95
N ALA A 761 19.11 14.51 -11.26
CA ALA A 761 18.55 15.43 -10.27
C ALA A 761 17.15 15.01 -9.79
N THR A 762 16.48 14.10 -10.50
CA THR A 762 15.17 13.59 -10.09
C THR A 762 15.37 12.62 -8.92
N PRO A 763 14.85 12.93 -7.72
CA PRO A 763 14.90 11.98 -6.61
C PRO A 763 14.00 10.78 -6.91
N GLY A 764 14.41 9.61 -6.45
CA GLY A 764 13.53 8.45 -6.36
C GLY A 764 12.43 8.66 -5.31
N VAL A 765 11.58 7.66 -5.16
CA VAL A 765 10.38 7.71 -4.30
C VAL A 765 10.69 7.89 -2.81
N ASN A 766 11.92 7.60 -2.40
CA ASN A 766 12.43 7.83 -1.05
C ASN A 766 13.03 9.23 -0.85
N GLY A 767 13.00 10.11 -1.87
CA GLY A 767 13.52 11.47 -1.82
C GLY A 767 15.02 11.60 -2.12
N HIS A 768 15.72 10.49 -2.42
CA HIS A 768 17.16 10.49 -2.72
C HIS A 768 17.42 10.37 -4.23
N THR A 769 18.41 11.08 -4.75
CA THR A 769 18.91 10.91 -6.12
C THR A 769 19.77 9.65 -6.23
N ALA A 770 19.95 9.09 -7.43
CA ALA A 770 20.79 7.89 -7.61
C ALA A 770 22.27 8.13 -7.24
N PHE A 771 22.72 9.37 -7.42
CA PHE A 771 24.07 9.81 -7.17
C PHE A 771 24.06 11.18 -6.52
N ARG A 772 25.01 11.42 -5.61
CA ARG A 772 25.19 12.74 -4.98
C ARG A 772 25.74 13.70 -6.01
N ASP A 773 25.12 14.88 -6.13
CA ASP A 773 25.47 15.92 -7.08
C ASP A 773 25.53 15.44 -8.56
N GLY A 774 24.86 14.33 -8.88
CA GLY A 774 24.89 13.72 -10.22
C GLY A 774 26.20 13.01 -10.57
N ASP A 775 27.08 12.76 -9.60
CA ASP A 775 28.38 12.12 -9.83
C ASP A 775 28.30 10.58 -9.72
N PHE A 776 28.49 9.89 -10.84
CA PHE A 776 28.48 8.43 -10.92
C PHE A 776 29.49 7.72 -10.00
N ASP A 777 30.55 8.41 -9.58
CA ASP A 777 31.52 7.87 -8.63
C ASP A 777 31.04 8.01 -7.16
N GLN A 778 29.88 8.65 -6.92
CA GLN A 778 29.29 8.89 -5.60
C GLN A 778 27.83 8.40 -5.49
N PRO A 779 27.60 7.07 -5.49
CA PRO A 779 26.26 6.51 -5.35
C PRO A 779 25.61 6.88 -4.01
N ASP A 780 24.34 7.29 -4.03
CA ASP A 780 23.58 7.51 -2.80
C ASP A 780 23.04 6.17 -2.27
N ALA A 781 23.54 5.76 -1.11
CA ALA A 781 23.18 4.48 -0.51
C ALA A 781 21.66 4.29 -0.30
N ALA A 782 20.91 5.36 -0.02
CA ALA A 782 19.47 5.25 0.25
C ALA A 782 18.68 4.98 -1.04
N TYR A 783 19.01 5.64 -2.15
CA TYR A 783 18.42 5.32 -3.46
C TYR A 783 18.65 3.85 -3.83
N TRP A 784 19.91 3.43 -3.78
CA TRP A 784 20.29 2.07 -4.16
C TRP A 784 19.75 1.00 -3.21
N GLN A 785 19.48 1.31 -1.94
CA GLN A 785 18.78 0.40 -1.03
C GLN A 785 17.32 0.13 -1.45
N SER A 786 16.63 1.14 -2.01
CA SER A 786 15.30 0.95 -2.58
C SER A 786 15.35 0.02 -3.80
N VAL A 787 16.38 0.19 -4.64
CA VAL A 787 16.64 -0.69 -5.80
C VAL A 787 16.90 -2.13 -5.35
N ASP A 788 17.76 -2.35 -4.35
CA ASP A 788 18.05 -3.69 -3.80
C ASP A 788 16.78 -4.40 -3.33
N THR A 789 15.89 -3.64 -2.68
CA THR A 789 14.63 -4.17 -2.16
C THR A 789 13.75 -4.65 -3.30
N ILE A 790 13.55 -3.84 -4.34
CA ILE A 790 12.72 -4.20 -5.50
C ILE A 790 13.32 -5.39 -6.25
N ILE A 791 14.65 -5.46 -6.42
CA ILE A 791 15.34 -6.61 -7.02
C ILE A 791 15.06 -7.89 -6.23
N SER A 792 15.09 -7.80 -4.90
CA SER A 792 14.82 -8.93 -4.02
C SER A 792 13.35 -9.37 -4.06
N LEU A 793 12.41 -8.42 -4.15
CA LEU A 793 10.97 -8.71 -4.30
C LEU A 793 10.65 -9.45 -5.60
N ALA A 794 11.36 -9.12 -6.69
CA ALA A 794 11.24 -9.83 -7.96
C ALA A 794 11.77 -11.27 -7.83
N ALA A 795 12.95 -11.45 -7.21
CA ALA A 795 13.55 -12.76 -6.99
C ALA A 795 12.63 -13.69 -6.17
N GLN A 796 11.98 -13.16 -5.12
CA GLN A 796 11.04 -13.90 -4.28
C GLN A 796 9.81 -14.43 -5.03
N ARG A 797 9.50 -13.82 -6.18
CA ARG A 797 8.37 -14.19 -7.05
C ARG A 797 8.80 -15.00 -8.27
N ASN A 798 10.04 -15.46 -8.28
CA ASN A 798 10.63 -16.17 -9.41
C ASN A 798 10.63 -15.34 -10.71
N LEU A 799 10.71 -14.02 -10.60
CA LEU A 799 10.80 -13.08 -11.71
C LEU A 799 12.26 -12.69 -11.95
N TYR A 800 12.64 -12.68 -13.23
CA TYR A 800 13.90 -12.10 -13.67
C TYR A 800 13.73 -10.61 -13.98
N LEU A 801 14.78 -9.83 -13.77
CA LEU A 801 14.81 -8.41 -14.09
C LEU A 801 15.79 -8.16 -15.23
N ALA A 802 15.25 -7.65 -16.34
CA ALA A 802 16.01 -7.15 -17.47
C ALA A 802 16.30 -5.66 -17.25
N LEU A 803 17.44 -5.39 -16.62
CA LEU A 803 17.80 -4.08 -16.09
C LEU A 803 18.64 -3.30 -17.08
N LEU A 804 18.19 -2.09 -17.38
CA LEU A 804 19.01 -1.10 -18.06
C LEU A 804 19.85 -0.34 -17.03
N PRO A 805 21.20 -0.44 -17.04
CA PRO A 805 22.04 0.37 -16.16
C PRO A 805 21.81 1.86 -16.33
N THR A 806 21.44 2.27 -17.54
CA THR A 806 21.22 3.66 -17.91
C THR A 806 20.38 3.71 -19.19
N TRP A 807 19.64 4.79 -19.41
CA TRP A 807 18.95 5.05 -20.68
C TRP A 807 19.86 5.83 -21.63
N CYS A 808 20.39 5.15 -22.65
CA CYS A 808 21.40 5.65 -23.58
C CYS A 808 21.08 7.03 -24.18
N ARG A 809 19.86 7.24 -24.67
CA ARG A 809 19.40 8.52 -25.24
C ARG A 809 19.52 9.71 -24.28
N THR A 810 19.54 9.45 -22.98
CA THR A 810 19.57 10.50 -21.94
C THR A 810 20.99 10.72 -21.41
N TYR A 811 21.72 9.65 -21.14
CA TYR A 811 22.94 9.70 -20.33
C TYR A 811 24.25 9.52 -21.10
N THR A 812 24.18 8.92 -22.29
CA THR A 812 25.36 8.50 -23.05
C THR A 812 25.45 9.24 -24.39
N GLU A 813 24.32 9.41 -25.07
CA GLU A 813 24.24 10.02 -26.40
C GLU A 813 23.49 11.34 -26.35
N MET A 814 23.84 12.28 -27.24
CA MET A 814 23.09 13.53 -27.37
C MET A 814 21.76 13.27 -28.08
N ALA A 815 20.64 13.56 -27.42
CA ALA A 815 19.34 13.64 -28.10
C ALA A 815 19.40 14.70 -29.22
N ARG A 816 18.67 14.49 -30.32
CA ARG A 816 18.53 15.48 -31.40
C ARG A 816 17.88 16.81 -30.95
N ASP A 817 17.25 16.82 -29.78
CA ASP A 817 16.72 18.01 -29.11
C ASP A 817 17.74 18.54 -28.08
N SER A 818 18.11 19.81 -28.22
CA SER A 818 19.06 20.56 -27.40
C SER A 818 18.67 20.74 -25.92
N SER A 819 17.46 20.35 -25.51
CA SER A 819 16.93 20.54 -24.16
C SER A 819 17.60 19.69 -23.06
N ASN A 820 18.36 18.64 -23.41
CA ASN A 820 18.84 17.62 -22.46
C ASN A 820 20.37 17.57 -22.24
N ARG A 821 21.12 18.61 -22.62
CA ARG A 821 22.59 18.63 -22.60
C ARG A 821 23.23 18.41 -21.22
N GLN A 822 22.53 18.72 -20.13
CA GLN A 822 23.06 18.61 -18.77
C GLN A 822 23.03 17.16 -18.22
N ASN A 823 22.33 16.23 -18.87
CA ASN A 823 22.18 14.85 -18.40
C ASN A 823 23.18 13.87 -19.05
N VAL A 824 23.88 14.26 -20.12
CA VAL A 824 24.85 13.40 -20.82
C VAL A 824 26.18 13.36 -20.05
N VAL A 825 26.29 12.47 -19.08
CA VAL A 825 27.44 12.42 -18.15
C VAL A 825 28.27 11.14 -18.22
N LEU A 826 27.76 10.07 -18.84
CA LEU A 826 28.47 8.79 -19.00
C LEU A 826 29.14 8.72 -20.38
N THR A 827 29.94 9.73 -20.72
CA THR A 827 30.60 9.84 -22.03
C THR A 827 32.01 9.28 -22.06
N ASP A 828 32.60 9.06 -20.88
CA ASP A 828 33.94 8.55 -20.67
C ASP A 828 33.93 7.03 -20.42
N SER A 829 34.83 6.33 -21.09
CA SER A 829 34.89 4.86 -21.05
C SER A 829 35.39 4.31 -19.70
N ALA A 830 36.28 5.03 -18.99
CA ALA A 830 36.75 4.61 -17.67
C ALA A 830 35.66 4.80 -16.60
N LYS A 831 34.89 5.89 -16.66
CA LYS A 831 33.71 6.11 -15.83
C LYS A 831 32.63 5.05 -16.09
N ALA A 832 32.41 4.68 -17.35
CA ALA A 832 31.50 3.60 -17.73
C ALA A 832 31.92 2.24 -17.13
N TYR A 833 33.22 1.93 -17.17
CA TYR A 833 33.76 0.74 -16.50
C TYR A 833 33.49 0.76 -14.99
N ARG A 834 33.85 1.86 -14.30
CA ARG A 834 33.65 1.97 -12.85
C ARG A 834 32.18 1.87 -12.45
N TYR A 835 31.28 2.47 -13.22
CA TYR A 835 29.85 2.35 -12.97
C TYR A 835 29.34 0.91 -13.16
N GLY A 836 29.72 0.26 -14.25
CA GLY A 836 29.42 -1.16 -14.46
C GLY A 836 29.96 -2.04 -13.34
N TYR A 837 31.19 -1.77 -12.90
CA TYR A 837 31.83 -2.49 -11.80
C TYR A 837 31.11 -2.28 -10.47
N PHE A 838 30.68 -1.06 -10.16
CA PHE A 838 29.85 -0.75 -9.00
C PHE A 838 28.56 -1.58 -8.98
N LEU A 839 27.81 -1.56 -10.08
CA LEU A 839 26.57 -2.35 -10.21
C LEU A 839 26.84 -3.84 -10.09
N GLY A 840 27.88 -4.33 -10.76
CA GLY A 840 28.20 -5.75 -10.72
C GLY A 840 28.62 -6.23 -9.34
N ARG A 841 29.42 -5.45 -8.60
CA ARG A 841 29.79 -5.77 -7.21
C ARG A 841 28.58 -5.78 -6.32
N ARG A 842 27.73 -4.74 -6.44
CA ARG A 842 26.51 -4.58 -5.65
C ARG A 842 25.55 -5.75 -5.85
N TYR A 843 25.37 -6.20 -7.09
CA TYR A 843 24.38 -7.23 -7.42
C TYR A 843 24.96 -8.62 -7.72
N GLN A 844 26.22 -8.86 -7.36
CA GLN A 844 26.94 -10.10 -7.67
C GLN A 844 26.19 -11.40 -7.28
N GLN A 845 25.38 -11.35 -6.22
CA GLN A 845 24.69 -12.53 -5.69
C GLN A 845 23.27 -12.72 -6.25
N HIS A 846 22.75 -11.77 -7.04
CA HIS A 846 21.39 -11.81 -7.55
C HIS A 846 21.32 -12.56 -8.89
N THR A 847 21.01 -13.85 -8.84
CA THR A 847 20.95 -14.73 -10.02
C THR A 847 19.79 -14.45 -10.97
N ASN A 848 18.89 -13.54 -10.62
CA ASN A 848 17.69 -13.20 -11.38
C ASN A 848 17.86 -11.97 -12.28
N LEU A 849 19.08 -11.62 -12.69
CA LEU A 849 19.37 -10.39 -13.45
C LEU A 849 19.81 -10.70 -14.89
N ILE A 850 19.29 -9.90 -15.84
CA ILE A 850 19.72 -9.80 -17.23
C ILE A 850 20.06 -8.34 -17.49
N TRP A 851 21.23 -8.05 -18.08
CA TRP A 851 21.67 -6.68 -18.30
C TRP A 851 21.36 -6.21 -19.72
N VAL A 852 20.64 -5.10 -19.82
CA VAL A 852 20.22 -4.53 -21.11
C VAL A 852 20.95 -3.20 -21.28
N LEU A 853 21.97 -3.14 -22.14
CA LEU A 853 22.60 -1.87 -22.48
C LEU A 853 21.73 -1.10 -23.48
N GLY A 854 22.06 0.15 -23.80
CA GLY A 854 21.30 0.94 -24.78
C GLY A 854 20.15 1.73 -24.16
N GLY A 855 19.03 1.87 -24.88
CA GLY A 855 17.92 2.75 -24.52
C GLY A 855 17.59 3.74 -25.63
N ASP A 856 16.81 3.25 -26.61
CA ASP A 856 16.15 4.03 -27.66
C ASP A 856 17.06 4.80 -28.63
N GLN A 857 18.30 4.35 -28.82
CA GLN A 857 19.29 5.07 -29.62
C GLN A 857 20.28 4.13 -30.32
N ARG A 858 20.64 4.46 -31.58
CA ARG A 858 21.76 3.80 -32.26
C ARG A 858 23.06 4.15 -31.53
N PRO A 859 23.91 3.17 -31.21
CA PRO A 859 25.14 3.45 -30.46
C PRO A 859 26.08 4.33 -31.28
N ALA A 860 26.60 5.41 -30.69
CA ALA A 860 27.71 6.17 -31.27
C ALA A 860 28.99 6.02 -30.44
N ARG A 861 28.86 5.81 -29.12
CA ARG A 861 29.98 5.62 -28.19
C ARG A 861 30.26 4.15 -27.89
N HIS A 862 30.62 3.36 -28.91
CA HIS A 862 30.88 1.91 -28.77
C HIS A 862 31.83 1.55 -27.61
N ALA A 863 32.87 2.35 -27.38
CA ALA A 863 33.82 2.14 -26.28
C ALA A 863 33.17 2.23 -24.88
N VAL A 864 32.17 3.11 -24.70
CA VAL A 864 31.42 3.25 -23.43
C VAL A 864 30.64 1.98 -23.14
N TYR A 865 29.90 1.45 -24.11
CA TYR A 865 29.10 0.23 -23.91
C TYR A 865 29.99 -1.00 -23.68
N ARG A 866 31.10 -1.13 -24.42
CA ARG A 866 32.08 -2.20 -24.19
C ARG A 866 32.66 -2.14 -22.77
N GLN A 867 33.02 -0.95 -22.28
CA GLN A 867 33.55 -0.80 -20.94
C GLN A 867 32.49 -0.98 -19.85
N LEU A 868 31.26 -0.55 -20.07
CA LEU A 868 30.14 -0.79 -19.16
C LEU A 868 29.83 -2.28 -19.04
N ALA A 869 29.75 -3.00 -20.18
CA ALA A 869 29.63 -4.45 -20.24
C ALA A 869 30.80 -5.11 -19.48
N LYS A 870 32.03 -4.71 -19.78
CA LYS A 870 33.23 -5.23 -19.11
C LYS A 870 33.18 -5.04 -17.60
N GLY A 871 32.79 -3.85 -17.11
CA GLY A 871 32.67 -3.56 -15.68
C GLY A 871 31.65 -4.46 -14.99
N LEU A 872 30.47 -4.66 -15.60
CA LEU A 872 29.45 -5.58 -15.11
C LEU A 872 30.00 -7.02 -15.03
N THR A 873 30.64 -7.49 -16.09
CA THR A 873 31.16 -8.86 -16.17
C THR A 873 32.30 -9.10 -15.19
N ASP A 874 33.32 -8.24 -15.16
CA ASP A 874 34.48 -8.35 -14.27
C ASP A 874 34.07 -8.41 -12.79
N ALA A 875 32.99 -7.71 -12.42
CA ALA A 875 32.49 -7.64 -11.05
C ALA A 875 31.53 -8.78 -10.67
N GLY A 876 31.15 -9.64 -11.62
CA GLY A 876 30.25 -10.78 -11.41
C GLY A 876 28.77 -10.41 -11.33
N ALA A 877 28.30 -9.40 -12.07
CA ALA A 877 26.94 -8.83 -12.03
C ALA A 877 25.80 -9.86 -12.24
N GLY A 878 25.40 -10.55 -11.18
CA GLY A 878 24.30 -11.50 -11.18
C GLY A 878 24.70 -12.97 -11.12
N GLY A 879 25.94 -13.28 -10.71
CA GLY A 879 26.36 -14.63 -10.37
C GLY A 879 27.70 -14.99 -10.99
N ASP A 880 27.75 -16.17 -11.62
CA ASP A 880 28.94 -16.65 -12.34
C ASP A 880 29.26 -15.67 -13.49
N PRO A 881 30.45 -15.05 -13.51
CA PRO A 881 30.88 -14.15 -14.59
C PRO A 881 30.78 -14.76 -15.99
N ALA A 882 30.90 -16.08 -16.12
CA ALA A 882 30.78 -16.79 -17.39
C ALA A 882 29.33 -16.94 -17.89
N GLN A 883 28.34 -16.57 -17.06
CA GLN A 883 26.91 -16.75 -17.31
C GLN A 883 26.11 -15.45 -17.14
N ILE A 884 26.78 -14.30 -17.09
CA ILE A 884 26.10 -13.00 -17.06
C ILE A 884 25.51 -12.77 -18.46
N LEU A 885 24.18 -12.64 -18.54
CA LEU A 885 23.50 -12.33 -19.80
C LEU A 885 23.48 -10.83 -20.03
N LEU A 886 24.05 -10.39 -21.15
CA LEU A 886 23.96 -9.02 -21.63
C LEU A 886 23.33 -8.93 -23.02
N THR A 887 22.63 -7.83 -23.25
CA THR A 887 22.03 -7.49 -24.54
C THR A 887 22.01 -5.97 -24.75
N TYR A 888 21.40 -5.50 -25.83
CA TYR A 888 21.31 -4.09 -26.16
C TYR A 888 19.90 -3.75 -26.64
N HIS A 889 19.27 -2.76 -26.01
CA HIS A 889 18.00 -2.18 -26.44
C HIS A 889 18.23 -1.17 -27.59
N PRO A 890 17.81 -1.50 -28.82
CA PRO A 890 18.02 -0.65 -30.00
C PRO A 890 17.00 0.52 -30.02
N PRO A 891 16.99 1.40 -31.04
CA PRO A 891 15.96 2.43 -31.22
C PRO A 891 14.70 1.96 -31.95
N GLY A 892 13.59 2.68 -31.77
CA GLY A 892 12.33 2.33 -32.41
C GLY A 892 12.38 2.39 -33.93
N GLY A 893 11.79 1.39 -34.59
CA GLY A 893 11.51 1.47 -36.02
C GLY A 893 10.50 2.59 -36.31
N THR A 894 10.65 3.29 -37.44
CA THR A 894 9.57 4.13 -37.99
C THR A 894 8.99 3.43 -39.23
N ASN A 895 8.05 4.04 -39.96
CA ASN A 895 7.58 3.44 -41.21
C ASN A 895 8.74 3.16 -42.20
N ARG A 896 9.90 3.85 -42.06
CA ARG A 896 11.19 3.50 -42.69
C ARG A 896 12.39 4.03 -41.86
N PRO A 897 13.31 3.17 -41.38
CA PRO A 897 13.35 1.72 -41.56
C PRO A 897 12.40 1.00 -40.58
N PRO A 898 11.94 -0.22 -40.94
CA PRO A 898 11.16 -1.09 -40.05
C PRO A 898 11.95 -1.42 -38.76
N ALA A 899 11.30 -2.12 -37.82
CA ALA A 899 11.85 -2.60 -36.54
C ALA A 899 13.38 -2.70 -36.54
N THR A 900 14.05 -2.02 -35.61
CA THR A 900 15.51 -2.07 -35.56
C THR A 900 15.98 -3.13 -34.58
N SER A 901 17.22 -3.61 -34.79
CA SER A 901 17.79 -4.70 -34.01
C SER A 901 19.19 -4.37 -33.52
N SER A 902 19.49 -4.81 -32.29
CA SER A 902 20.86 -4.87 -31.77
C SER A 902 21.80 -5.72 -32.63
N GLY A 903 21.27 -6.71 -33.36
CA GLY A 903 21.99 -7.52 -34.31
C GLY A 903 22.55 -6.73 -35.51
N GLU A 904 22.05 -5.52 -35.77
CA GLU A 904 22.65 -4.61 -36.76
C GLU A 904 23.98 -4.01 -36.29
N PHE A 905 24.17 -3.87 -34.98
CA PHE A 905 25.27 -3.10 -34.40
C PHE A 905 26.32 -3.97 -33.71
N TYR A 906 25.84 -4.99 -32.99
CA TYR A 906 26.63 -5.69 -31.97
C TYR A 906 26.57 -7.21 -32.09
N HIS A 907 26.00 -7.76 -33.17
CA HIS A 907 25.87 -9.21 -33.32
C HIS A 907 27.20 -9.95 -33.17
N ALA A 908 28.30 -9.39 -33.65
CA ALA A 908 29.63 -9.97 -33.56
C ALA A 908 30.37 -9.65 -32.24
N GLU A 909 29.83 -8.78 -31.38
CA GLU A 909 30.47 -8.47 -30.11
C GLU A 909 30.41 -9.68 -29.16
N PRO A 910 31.53 -10.03 -28.50
CA PRO A 910 31.57 -11.15 -27.55
C PRO A 910 30.68 -10.96 -26.33
N TRP A 911 30.43 -9.71 -25.91
CA TRP A 911 29.62 -9.42 -24.72
C TRP A 911 28.10 -9.46 -25.01
N LEU A 912 27.65 -9.49 -26.27
CA LEU A 912 26.22 -9.50 -26.59
C LEU A 912 25.71 -10.94 -26.64
N ASP A 913 25.01 -11.43 -25.62
CA ASP A 913 24.55 -12.83 -25.56
C ASP A 913 23.30 -13.08 -26.39
N MET A 914 22.44 -12.06 -26.55
CA MET A 914 21.16 -12.16 -27.25
C MET A 914 20.83 -10.88 -28.02
N ASN A 915 20.11 -11.02 -29.13
CA ASN A 915 19.61 -9.88 -29.90
C ASN A 915 18.22 -9.46 -29.36
N MET A 916 18.07 -8.18 -29.03
CA MET A 916 16.77 -7.55 -28.86
C MET A 916 16.44 -6.71 -30.10
N ILE A 917 15.15 -6.72 -30.46
CA ILE A 917 14.57 -5.84 -31.47
C ILE A 917 13.53 -4.92 -30.79
N GLN A 918 13.30 -3.76 -31.39
CA GLN A 918 12.20 -2.87 -31.04
C GLN A 918 11.34 -2.65 -32.27
N SER A 919 10.15 -3.26 -32.29
CA SER A 919 9.20 -3.07 -33.38
C SER A 919 8.44 -1.74 -33.28
N GLY A 920 8.29 -1.19 -32.07
CA GLY A 920 7.82 0.17 -31.84
C GLY A 920 6.33 0.40 -32.14
N HIS A 921 5.91 1.67 -32.10
CA HIS A 921 4.51 2.05 -31.94
C HIS A 921 3.82 2.45 -33.25
N ALA A 922 4.23 1.91 -34.40
CA ALA A 922 3.59 2.18 -35.70
C ALA A 922 2.69 1.04 -36.16
N LEU A 923 1.56 1.37 -36.79
CA LEU A 923 0.79 0.40 -37.57
C LEU A 923 1.65 -0.13 -38.73
N GLY A 924 1.39 -1.37 -39.10
CA GLY A 924 2.00 -2.00 -40.25
C GLY A 924 3.49 -2.37 -40.14
N ASN A 925 4.01 -2.52 -38.93
CA ASN A 925 5.35 -3.06 -38.70
C ASN A 925 5.42 -4.57 -39.08
N THR A 926 6.59 -5.05 -39.48
CA THR A 926 6.88 -6.45 -39.88
C THR A 926 7.87 -7.14 -38.93
N SER A 927 7.60 -7.13 -37.61
CA SER A 927 8.49 -7.67 -36.57
C SER A 927 9.01 -9.09 -36.86
N TYR A 928 8.17 -9.95 -37.44
CA TYR A 928 8.55 -11.30 -37.86
C TYR A 928 9.69 -11.35 -38.88
N GLU A 929 9.82 -10.38 -39.79
CA GLU A 929 10.93 -10.30 -40.75
C GLU A 929 12.23 -10.04 -39.99
N ARG A 930 12.21 -9.07 -39.07
CA ARG A 930 13.40 -8.72 -38.28
C ARG A 930 13.84 -9.85 -37.35
N ILE A 931 12.88 -10.52 -36.70
CA ILE A 931 13.18 -11.72 -35.92
C ILE A 931 13.83 -12.79 -36.81
N SER A 932 13.26 -13.05 -37.99
CA SER A 932 13.79 -14.04 -38.93
C SER A 932 15.22 -13.69 -39.37
N ASP A 933 15.49 -12.42 -39.66
CA ASP A 933 16.83 -11.94 -40.01
C ASP A 933 17.83 -12.27 -38.91
N ASP A 934 17.53 -11.91 -37.64
CA ASP A 934 18.43 -12.14 -36.52
C ASP A 934 18.59 -13.62 -36.18
N VAL A 935 17.53 -14.41 -36.31
CA VAL A 935 17.56 -15.88 -36.15
C VAL A 935 18.44 -16.52 -37.24
N ALA A 936 18.53 -15.93 -38.44
CA ALA A 936 19.38 -16.43 -39.52
C ALA A 936 20.87 -16.04 -39.37
N ARG A 937 21.20 -15.02 -38.54
CA ARG A 937 22.59 -14.56 -38.36
C ARG A 937 23.49 -15.61 -37.72
N LYS A 938 24.80 -15.42 -37.90
CA LYS A 938 25.88 -16.24 -37.35
C LYS A 938 26.85 -15.37 -36.52
N PRO A 939 27.29 -15.83 -35.34
CA PRO A 939 26.87 -17.06 -34.65
C PRO A 939 25.40 -17.00 -34.21
N ALA A 940 24.75 -18.17 -34.03
CA ALA A 940 23.36 -18.19 -33.59
C ALA A 940 23.25 -17.57 -32.19
N LYS A 941 22.31 -16.62 -32.02
CA LYS A 941 22.00 -15.99 -30.73
C LYS A 941 20.49 -16.03 -30.49
N PRO A 942 20.03 -16.10 -29.23
CA PRO A 942 18.62 -15.91 -28.91
C PRO A 942 18.16 -14.52 -29.38
N THR A 943 16.92 -14.43 -29.85
CA THR A 943 16.34 -13.19 -30.36
C THR A 943 14.95 -12.97 -29.76
N LEU A 944 14.58 -11.74 -29.41
CA LEU A 944 13.20 -11.41 -29.01
C LEU A 944 12.79 -9.99 -29.44
N ASP A 945 11.47 -9.76 -29.54
CA ASP A 945 10.88 -8.42 -29.63
C ASP A 945 10.66 -7.86 -28.22
N ALA A 946 11.48 -6.87 -27.88
CA ALA A 946 11.64 -6.35 -26.52
C ALA A 946 10.82 -5.08 -26.27
N GLU A 947 10.41 -4.36 -27.31
CA GLU A 947 9.54 -3.20 -27.20
C GLU A 947 8.62 -3.14 -28.44
N PRO A 948 7.48 -3.85 -28.39
CA PRO A 948 6.44 -3.78 -29.40
C PRO A 948 5.51 -2.59 -29.17
N CYS A 949 4.42 -2.51 -29.92
CA CYS A 949 3.34 -1.60 -29.57
C CYS A 949 2.78 -1.92 -28.18
N TYR A 950 2.47 -0.88 -27.40
CA TYR A 950 1.91 -1.02 -26.06
C TYR A 950 0.40 -0.89 -26.08
N GLU A 951 -0.29 -1.68 -25.27
CA GLU A 951 -1.73 -1.57 -25.11
C GLU A 951 -2.11 -0.19 -24.56
N ALA A 952 -3.19 0.39 -25.10
CA ALA A 952 -3.65 1.75 -24.85
C ALA A 952 -2.66 2.87 -25.22
N HIS A 953 -1.54 2.56 -25.89
CA HIS A 953 -0.59 3.57 -26.33
C HIS A 953 -1.01 4.16 -27.69
N PRO A 954 -0.86 5.48 -27.90
CA PRO A 954 -1.22 6.11 -29.16
C PRO A 954 -0.35 5.65 -30.33
N VAL A 955 -0.99 5.40 -31.47
CA VAL A 955 -0.29 5.00 -32.70
C VAL A 955 0.63 6.13 -33.16
N LYS A 956 1.92 5.82 -33.33
CA LYS A 956 3.02 6.74 -33.64
C LYS A 956 3.15 7.89 -32.63
N HIS A 957 2.83 7.63 -31.37
CA HIS A 957 2.80 8.64 -30.30
C HIS A 957 1.82 9.80 -30.59
N GLN A 958 0.77 9.57 -31.40
CA GLN A 958 -0.22 10.58 -31.78
C GLN A 958 -1.66 10.06 -31.60
N TYR A 959 -2.40 10.62 -30.63
CA TYR A 959 -3.77 10.20 -30.31
C TYR A 959 -4.75 10.23 -31.49
N LYS A 960 -4.58 11.17 -32.43
CA LYS A 960 -5.42 11.26 -33.64
C LYS A 960 -5.37 10.00 -34.53
N ASN A 961 -4.34 9.16 -34.36
CA ASN A 961 -4.17 7.93 -35.12
C ASN A 961 -4.82 6.71 -34.43
N GLY A 962 -5.51 6.91 -33.30
CA GLY A 962 -6.09 5.84 -32.49
C GLY A 962 -5.10 5.26 -31.46
N LEU A 963 -5.60 4.30 -30.68
CA LEU A 963 -4.85 3.58 -29.65
C LEU A 963 -4.71 2.11 -30.05
N PHE A 964 -3.60 1.49 -29.66
CA PHE A 964 -3.45 0.04 -29.76
C PHE A 964 -4.32 -0.68 -28.72
N GLY A 965 -4.95 -1.77 -29.12
CA GLY A 965 -5.69 -2.67 -28.22
C GLY A 965 -4.97 -4.00 -27.98
N ALA A 966 -5.56 -4.85 -27.15
CA ALA A 966 -5.05 -6.20 -26.86
C ALA A 966 -4.80 -7.03 -28.13
N TRP A 967 -5.64 -6.89 -29.15
CA TRP A 967 -5.47 -7.55 -30.45
C TRP A 967 -4.18 -7.15 -31.17
N ASP A 968 -3.79 -5.88 -31.14
CA ASP A 968 -2.56 -5.41 -31.79
C ASP A 968 -1.33 -6.03 -31.12
N VAL A 969 -1.33 -6.09 -29.79
CA VAL A 969 -0.24 -6.66 -29.01
C VAL A 969 -0.16 -8.18 -29.19
N ARG A 970 -1.29 -8.90 -29.19
CA ARG A 970 -1.33 -10.34 -29.48
C ARG A 970 -0.73 -10.63 -30.85
N ARG A 971 -1.10 -9.87 -31.89
CA ARG A 971 -0.54 -10.10 -33.24
C ARG A 971 0.98 -10.01 -33.24
N ARG A 972 1.55 -8.99 -32.60
CA ARG A 972 3.01 -8.83 -32.44
C ARG A 972 3.65 -9.99 -31.70
N ALA A 973 3.03 -10.45 -30.62
CA ALA A 973 3.53 -11.52 -29.79
C ALA A 973 3.62 -12.84 -30.57
N TYR A 974 2.51 -13.27 -31.17
CA TYR A 974 2.44 -14.54 -31.90
C TYR A 974 3.31 -14.49 -33.16
N TRP A 975 3.31 -13.40 -33.92
CA TRP A 975 4.19 -13.29 -35.10
C TRP A 975 5.68 -13.41 -34.73
N SER A 976 6.10 -12.76 -33.63
CA SER A 976 7.52 -12.76 -33.23
C SER A 976 7.95 -14.15 -32.75
N VAL A 977 7.15 -14.79 -31.88
CA VAL A 977 7.47 -16.13 -31.35
C VAL A 977 7.43 -17.19 -32.46
N LEU A 978 6.43 -17.15 -33.35
CA LEU A 978 6.35 -18.10 -34.47
C LEU A 978 7.37 -17.80 -35.59
N ALA A 979 8.02 -16.64 -35.58
CA ALA A 979 9.19 -16.38 -36.44
C ALA A 979 10.50 -16.94 -35.85
N GLY A 980 10.47 -17.51 -34.64
CA GLY A 980 11.62 -18.13 -33.98
C GLY A 980 12.20 -17.33 -32.81
N ALA A 981 11.49 -16.32 -32.30
CA ALA A 981 11.92 -15.61 -31.11
C ALA A 981 11.92 -16.53 -29.87
N CYS A 982 12.86 -16.27 -28.95
CA CYS A 982 12.95 -16.98 -27.68
C CYS A 982 11.90 -16.50 -26.63
N GLY A 983 11.02 -15.59 -27.04
CA GLY A 983 9.97 -15.01 -26.22
C GLY A 983 9.54 -13.64 -26.76
N PHE A 984 8.85 -12.87 -25.93
CA PHE A 984 8.25 -11.58 -26.26
C PHE A 984 8.10 -10.71 -25.00
N THR A 985 8.25 -9.40 -25.12
CA THR A 985 7.95 -8.45 -24.04
C THR A 985 6.69 -7.67 -24.37
N TYR A 986 5.68 -7.76 -23.51
CA TYR A 986 4.48 -6.93 -23.54
C TYR A 986 4.74 -5.55 -22.95
N GLY A 987 3.99 -4.54 -23.35
CA GLY A 987 3.92 -3.29 -22.61
C GLY A 987 2.53 -2.67 -22.62
N GLY A 988 2.23 -1.91 -21.59
CA GLY A 988 0.98 -1.16 -21.44
C GLY A 988 1.28 0.31 -21.16
N ASN A 989 0.51 1.21 -21.76
CA ASN A 989 0.78 2.66 -21.70
C ASN A 989 0.86 3.21 -20.27
N GLY A 990 -0.01 2.74 -19.35
CA GLY A 990 0.03 3.15 -17.95
C GLY A 990 1.14 2.47 -17.13
N ILE A 991 1.67 1.33 -17.59
CA ILE A 991 2.70 0.55 -16.88
C ILE A 991 4.10 1.09 -17.12
N TRP A 992 4.49 1.33 -18.38
CA TRP A 992 5.88 1.72 -18.68
C TRP A 992 6.27 3.03 -17.99
N GLN A 993 5.31 3.96 -17.87
CA GLN A 993 5.51 5.26 -17.23
C GLN A 993 5.50 5.20 -15.71
N MET A 994 4.83 4.20 -15.12
CA MET A 994 4.52 4.11 -13.69
C MET A 994 3.86 5.38 -13.12
N ASP A 995 3.07 6.07 -13.95
CA ASP A 995 2.49 7.36 -13.59
C ASP A 995 1.44 7.23 -12.49
N LYS A 996 1.43 8.25 -11.62
CA LYS A 996 0.50 8.43 -10.51
C LYS A 996 -0.04 9.86 -10.53
N PRO A 997 -1.14 10.16 -9.82
CA PRO A 997 -1.58 11.54 -9.65
C PRO A 997 -0.41 12.45 -9.22
N GLY A 998 -0.19 13.54 -9.97
CA GLY A 998 0.89 14.51 -9.69
C GLY A 998 2.29 14.16 -10.21
N GLN A 999 2.52 12.98 -10.80
CA GLN A 999 3.83 12.51 -11.31
C GLN A 999 3.79 12.15 -12.81
N ILE A 1000 2.95 12.85 -13.57
CA ILE A 1000 2.71 12.59 -15.01
C ILE A 1000 3.88 13.11 -15.83
N GLU A 1001 4.46 12.25 -16.65
CA GLU A 1001 5.45 12.67 -17.65
C GLU A 1001 4.76 13.24 -18.89
N GLN A 1002 5.27 14.36 -19.39
CA GLN A 1002 4.65 15.14 -20.47
C GLN A 1002 4.51 14.38 -21.82
N ALA A 1003 5.07 13.18 -21.96
CA ALA A 1003 5.18 12.48 -23.24
C ALA A 1003 3.93 11.67 -23.66
N SER A 1004 2.95 11.42 -22.78
CA SER A 1004 1.74 10.68 -23.16
C SER A 1004 0.55 10.98 -22.25
N HIS A 1005 -0.24 11.98 -22.64
CA HIS A 1005 -1.52 12.35 -22.03
C HIS A 1005 -2.58 11.22 -22.06
N PHE A 1006 -2.54 10.27 -21.12
CA PHE A 1006 -3.59 9.23 -21.03
C PHE A 1006 -4.11 8.97 -19.61
N LYS A 1007 -5.26 8.28 -19.57
CA LYS A 1007 -6.31 8.26 -18.52
C LYS A 1007 -6.06 7.29 -17.37
N ASP A 1008 -5.25 6.26 -17.57
CA ASP A 1008 -5.10 5.15 -16.63
C ASP A 1008 -3.73 5.22 -15.94
N TYR A 1009 -3.73 5.18 -14.60
CA TYR A 1009 -2.51 5.08 -13.83
C TYR A 1009 -1.97 3.65 -13.86
N TRP A 1010 -0.72 3.45 -13.41
CA TRP A 1010 -0.08 2.14 -13.48
C TRP A 1010 -0.88 1.02 -12.79
N TYR A 1011 -1.58 1.33 -11.70
CA TYR A 1011 -2.40 0.35 -10.98
C TYR A 1011 -3.73 0.02 -11.69
N ASP A 1012 -4.21 0.90 -12.56
CA ASP A 1012 -5.38 0.65 -13.42
C ASP A 1012 -4.97 -0.21 -14.61
N ALA A 1013 -3.83 0.14 -15.22
CA ALA A 1013 -3.22 -0.57 -16.34
C ALA A 1013 -2.73 -1.99 -16.00
N LEU A 1014 -2.73 -2.37 -14.71
CA LEU A 1014 -2.60 -3.78 -14.32
C LEU A 1014 -3.69 -4.62 -14.98
N ASN A 1015 -4.91 -4.10 -15.11
CA ASN A 1015 -6.08 -4.85 -15.59
C ASN A 1015 -6.28 -4.81 -17.11
N TYR A 1016 -5.28 -4.35 -17.87
CA TYR A 1016 -5.34 -4.39 -19.34
C TYR A 1016 -5.53 -5.82 -19.85
N GLU A 1017 -6.41 -5.98 -20.84
CA GLU A 1017 -6.87 -7.28 -21.32
C GLU A 1017 -5.69 -8.07 -21.93
N GLY A 1018 -4.87 -7.39 -22.73
CA GLY A 1018 -3.71 -8.00 -23.37
C GLY A 1018 -2.69 -8.51 -22.36
N ALA A 1019 -2.49 -7.82 -21.23
CA ALA A 1019 -1.59 -8.27 -20.16
C ALA A 1019 -2.01 -9.63 -19.60
N GLY A 1020 -3.32 -9.85 -19.42
CA GLY A 1020 -3.86 -11.14 -19.00
C GLY A 1020 -3.76 -12.21 -20.09
N GLN A 1021 -3.88 -11.84 -21.35
CA GLN A 1021 -3.89 -12.80 -22.47
C GLN A 1021 -2.50 -13.32 -22.86
N MET A 1022 -1.43 -12.58 -22.55
CA MET A 1022 -0.07 -12.97 -22.91
C MET A 1022 0.34 -14.34 -22.33
N GLN A 1023 -0.20 -14.73 -21.17
CA GLN A 1023 0.05 -16.04 -20.58
C GLN A 1023 -0.34 -17.19 -21.52
N HIS A 1024 -1.37 -17.00 -22.36
CA HIS A 1024 -1.87 -18.03 -23.26
C HIS A 1024 -0.85 -18.39 -24.35
N LEU A 1025 -0.06 -17.41 -24.81
CA LEU A 1025 1.04 -17.68 -25.75
C LEU A 1025 2.13 -18.53 -25.10
N ARG A 1026 2.49 -18.22 -23.85
CA ARG A 1026 3.48 -19.00 -23.09
C ARG A 1026 2.99 -20.43 -22.86
N HIS A 1027 1.76 -20.60 -22.39
CA HIS A 1027 1.18 -21.93 -22.15
C HIS A 1027 1.09 -22.75 -23.44
N LEU A 1028 0.71 -22.13 -24.57
CA LEU A 1028 0.72 -22.77 -25.88
C LEU A 1028 2.13 -23.21 -26.29
N ALA A 1029 3.13 -22.35 -26.08
CA ALA A 1029 4.52 -22.65 -26.38
C ALA A 1029 5.03 -23.85 -25.57
N GLU A 1030 4.84 -23.83 -24.26
CA GLU A 1030 5.24 -24.91 -23.35
C GLU A 1030 4.51 -26.23 -23.67
N ALA A 1031 3.21 -26.18 -23.97
CA ALA A 1031 2.39 -27.35 -24.28
C ALA A 1031 2.79 -28.05 -25.60
N TYR A 1032 3.30 -27.31 -26.57
CA TYR A 1032 3.68 -27.83 -27.89
C TYR A 1032 5.20 -27.85 -28.10
N HIS A 1033 5.96 -28.11 -27.03
CA HIS A 1033 7.40 -28.40 -27.07
C HIS A 1033 8.27 -27.28 -27.67
N TRP A 1034 7.90 -26.01 -27.50
CA TRP A 1034 8.86 -24.91 -27.61
C TRP A 1034 10.03 -25.19 -26.63
N PRO A 1035 11.31 -24.93 -26.98
CA PRO A 1035 11.82 -24.10 -28.08
C PRO A 1035 12.20 -24.87 -29.36
N THR A 1036 11.69 -26.08 -29.59
CA THR A 1036 12.04 -26.87 -30.79
C THR A 1036 11.37 -26.40 -32.09
N TRP A 1037 10.66 -25.27 -32.03
CA TRP A 1037 9.90 -24.72 -33.14
C TRP A 1037 10.82 -24.19 -34.23
N ILE A 1038 10.47 -24.50 -35.47
CA ILE A 1038 11.11 -24.00 -36.67
C ILE A 1038 10.05 -23.20 -37.43
N SER A 1039 10.31 -21.91 -37.66
CA SER A 1039 9.45 -21.07 -38.49
C SER A 1039 9.32 -21.67 -39.89
N ASP A 1040 8.10 -21.98 -40.29
CA ASP A 1040 7.81 -22.66 -41.55
C ASP A 1040 6.40 -22.31 -42.05
N THR A 1041 6.33 -21.47 -43.09
CA THR A 1041 5.08 -21.09 -43.74
C THR A 1041 4.82 -21.85 -45.04
N THR A 1042 5.64 -22.86 -45.37
CA THR A 1042 5.61 -23.52 -46.69
C THR A 1042 4.37 -24.39 -46.89
N LEU A 1043 3.74 -24.85 -45.81
CA LEU A 1043 2.48 -25.60 -45.86
C LEU A 1043 1.27 -24.74 -46.18
N VAL A 1044 1.34 -23.42 -46.09
CA VAL A 1044 0.20 -22.57 -46.46
C VAL A 1044 0.06 -22.57 -47.98
N ASP A 1045 -1.09 -23.01 -48.48
CA ASP A 1045 -1.41 -23.01 -49.91
C ASP A 1045 -2.12 -21.70 -50.28
N GLY A 1046 -1.33 -20.75 -50.78
CA GLY A 1046 -1.80 -19.41 -51.17
C GLY A 1046 -1.04 -18.28 -50.50
N SER A 1047 -1.67 -17.10 -50.43
CA SER A 1047 -1.04 -15.91 -49.82
C SER A 1047 -0.94 -16.04 -48.31
N ILE A 1048 0.30 -16.05 -47.80
CA ILE A 1048 0.60 -15.90 -46.37
C ILE A 1048 0.31 -14.48 -45.85
N GLY A 1049 -0.17 -13.56 -46.69
CA GLY A 1049 -0.44 -12.17 -46.29
C GLY A 1049 0.83 -11.37 -46.05
N ARG A 1050 0.66 -10.07 -45.82
CA ARG A 1050 1.72 -9.12 -45.47
C ARG A 1050 1.19 -8.17 -44.42
N VAL A 1051 2.08 -7.63 -43.60
CA VAL A 1051 1.74 -6.57 -42.65
C VAL A 1051 0.65 -7.05 -41.67
N ASP A 1052 -0.61 -6.63 -41.82
CA ASP A 1052 -1.69 -6.83 -40.85
C ASP A 1052 -2.43 -8.18 -40.98
N ASP A 1053 -2.37 -8.82 -42.15
CA ASP A 1053 -3.04 -10.10 -42.46
C ASP A 1053 -2.08 -11.29 -42.56
N ARG A 1054 -0.86 -11.13 -42.02
CA ARG A 1054 0.20 -12.15 -42.06
C ARG A 1054 -0.24 -13.41 -41.30
N ILE A 1055 -0.19 -14.55 -41.99
CA ILE A 1055 -0.12 -15.86 -41.38
C ILE A 1055 1.35 -16.14 -41.04
N GLN A 1056 1.62 -16.41 -39.78
CA GLN A 1056 2.92 -16.90 -39.33
C GLN A 1056 2.75 -18.33 -38.83
N SER A 1057 3.73 -19.18 -39.10
CA SER A 1057 3.59 -20.60 -38.88
C SER A 1057 4.90 -21.22 -38.41
N ILE A 1058 4.79 -22.27 -37.60
CA ILE A 1058 5.90 -23.12 -37.19
C ILE A 1058 5.60 -24.58 -37.50
N ARG A 1059 6.67 -25.36 -37.55
CA ARG A 1059 6.63 -26.80 -37.36
C ARG A 1059 7.52 -27.20 -36.20
N THR A 1060 7.18 -28.29 -35.54
CA THR A 1060 8.10 -28.96 -34.61
C THR A 1060 9.28 -29.57 -35.37
N ALA A 1061 10.40 -29.82 -34.67
CA ALA A 1061 11.59 -30.41 -35.27
C ALA A 1061 11.30 -31.75 -35.98
N GLY A 1062 10.42 -32.58 -35.40
CA GLY A 1062 9.98 -33.86 -35.97
C GLY A 1062 8.94 -33.75 -37.10
N ALA A 1063 8.46 -32.53 -37.40
CA ALA A 1063 7.39 -32.28 -38.38
C ALA A 1063 6.11 -33.13 -38.12
N ASP A 1064 5.79 -33.32 -36.85
CA ASP A 1064 4.60 -34.04 -36.34
C ASP A 1064 3.53 -33.09 -35.78
N CYS A 1065 3.83 -31.79 -35.73
CA CYS A 1065 2.91 -30.72 -35.36
C CYS A 1065 3.22 -29.42 -36.11
N PHE A 1066 2.16 -28.73 -36.54
CA PHE A 1066 2.20 -27.44 -37.21
C PHE A 1066 1.23 -26.48 -36.52
N LEU A 1067 1.67 -25.25 -36.27
CA LEU A 1067 0.85 -24.18 -35.73
C LEU A 1067 0.78 -23.05 -36.75
N HIS A 1068 -0.43 -22.56 -37.03
CA HIS A 1068 -0.66 -21.45 -37.95
C HIS A 1068 -1.47 -20.35 -37.24
N TYR A 1069 -0.84 -19.20 -36.98
CA TYR A 1069 -1.53 -18.05 -36.40
C TYR A 1069 -2.15 -17.17 -37.48
N ILE A 1070 -3.44 -16.85 -37.31
CA ILE A 1070 -4.27 -16.09 -38.23
C ILE A 1070 -4.85 -14.91 -37.49
N THR A 1071 -4.75 -13.70 -38.04
CA THR A 1071 -5.04 -12.45 -37.30
C THR A 1071 -6.47 -11.96 -37.37
N ASN A 1072 -7.25 -12.44 -38.34
CA ASN A 1072 -8.58 -11.92 -38.67
C ASN A 1072 -9.61 -13.01 -39.02
N GLY A 1073 -9.29 -14.27 -38.69
CA GLY A 1073 -10.17 -15.40 -38.93
C GLY A 1073 -10.40 -15.73 -40.41
N ARG A 1074 -9.49 -15.35 -41.31
CA ARG A 1074 -9.58 -15.77 -42.71
C ARG A 1074 -9.45 -17.28 -42.88
N LEU A 1075 -10.10 -17.81 -43.91
CA LEU A 1075 -9.99 -19.22 -44.33
C LEU A 1075 -8.51 -19.59 -44.58
N LEU A 1076 -8.07 -20.73 -44.05
CA LEU A 1076 -6.73 -21.26 -44.25
C LEU A 1076 -6.78 -22.51 -45.13
N THR A 1077 -6.00 -22.52 -46.22
CA THR A 1077 -5.77 -23.71 -47.05
C THR A 1077 -4.35 -24.20 -46.84
N LEU A 1078 -4.17 -25.49 -46.60
CA LEU A 1078 -2.87 -26.13 -46.45
C LEU A 1078 -2.55 -27.02 -47.66
N ARG A 1079 -1.27 -27.07 -48.04
CA ARG A 1079 -0.73 -28.08 -48.96
C ARG A 1079 -0.85 -29.47 -48.34
N PRO A 1080 -0.77 -30.56 -49.14
CA PRO A 1080 -0.85 -31.93 -48.62
C PRO A 1080 0.12 -32.15 -47.45
N LEU A 1081 -0.42 -32.63 -46.33
CA LEU A 1081 0.36 -32.96 -45.14
C LEU A 1081 1.25 -34.19 -45.40
N PRO A 1082 2.38 -34.34 -44.68
CA PRO A 1082 3.20 -35.54 -44.75
C PRO A 1082 2.40 -36.81 -44.45
N ALA A 1083 2.85 -37.97 -44.94
CA ALA A 1083 2.18 -39.24 -44.73
C ALA A 1083 1.88 -39.52 -43.23
N GLY A 1084 0.66 -39.97 -42.94
CA GLY A 1084 0.17 -40.29 -41.60
C GLY A 1084 -1.27 -39.83 -41.36
N GLN A 1085 -1.83 -40.24 -40.22
CA GLN A 1085 -3.11 -39.72 -39.74
C GLN A 1085 -2.89 -38.40 -38.99
N TRP A 1086 -3.70 -37.40 -39.30
CA TRP A 1086 -3.59 -36.05 -38.73
C TRP A 1086 -4.90 -35.61 -38.10
N PHE A 1087 -4.77 -34.82 -37.04
CA PHE A 1087 -5.85 -34.17 -36.33
C PHE A 1087 -5.62 -32.65 -36.32
N TYR A 1088 -6.69 -31.90 -36.18
CA TYR A 1088 -6.61 -30.46 -36.00
C TYR A 1088 -7.57 -29.97 -34.93
N HIS A 1089 -7.25 -28.83 -34.33
CA HIS A 1089 -8.17 -28.04 -33.52
C HIS A 1089 -7.78 -26.55 -33.56
N TRP A 1090 -8.72 -25.70 -33.17
CA TRP A 1090 -8.53 -24.25 -33.08
C TRP A 1090 -8.23 -23.85 -31.64
N PHE A 1091 -7.19 -23.06 -31.43
CA PHE A 1091 -6.89 -22.46 -30.14
C PHE A 1091 -7.23 -20.97 -30.15
N ASP A 1092 -7.96 -20.52 -29.12
CA ASP A 1092 -8.35 -19.13 -28.96
C ASP A 1092 -7.29 -18.35 -28.15
N PRO A 1093 -6.48 -17.47 -28.79
CA PRO A 1093 -5.45 -16.70 -28.11
C PRO A 1093 -6.00 -15.65 -27.12
N ARG A 1094 -7.31 -15.37 -27.14
CA ARG A 1094 -7.98 -14.40 -26.25
C ARG A 1094 -8.41 -15.03 -24.93
N THR A 1095 -8.68 -16.34 -24.94
CA THR A 1095 -9.21 -17.06 -23.76
C THR A 1095 -8.33 -18.22 -23.31
N GLY A 1096 -7.34 -18.61 -24.13
CA GLY A 1096 -6.49 -19.77 -23.89
C GLY A 1096 -7.20 -21.11 -24.07
N LYS A 1097 -8.43 -21.12 -24.59
CA LYS A 1097 -9.24 -22.35 -24.70
C LYS A 1097 -8.97 -23.09 -26.01
N PRO A 1098 -8.71 -24.40 -25.96
CA PRO A 1098 -8.67 -25.25 -27.15
C PRO A 1098 -10.09 -25.61 -27.60
N GLY A 1099 -10.27 -25.70 -28.91
CA GLY A 1099 -11.48 -26.19 -29.55
C GLY A 1099 -11.50 -27.71 -29.68
N PRO A 1100 -12.59 -28.29 -30.22
CA PRO A 1100 -12.71 -29.73 -30.38
C PRO A 1100 -11.70 -30.27 -31.41
N VAL A 1101 -11.08 -31.41 -31.08
CA VAL A 1101 -10.18 -32.15 -31.97
C VAL A 1101 -10.96 -32.87 -33.06
N GLN A 1102 -10.54 -32.67 -34.29
CA GLN A 1102 -11.16 -33.26 -35.48
C GLN A 1102 -10.12 -33.95 -36.35
N PRO A 1103 -10.44 -35.09 -37.01
CA PRO A 1103 -9.56 -35.67 -38.02
C PRO A 1103 -9.46 -34.73 -39.23
N VAL A 1104 -8.27 -34.60 -39.81
CA VAL A 1104 -8.08 -33.84 -41.05
C VAL A 1104 -8.68 -34.63 -42.21
N ARG A 1105 -9.75 -34.09 -42.81
CA ARG A 1105 -10.46 -34.68 -43.96
C ARG A 1105 -10.40 -33.82 -45.22
N SER A 1106 -9.95 -32.58 -45.10
CA SER A 1106 -9.84 -31.61 -46.19
C SER A 1106 -8.60 -30.75 -46.00
N ALA A 1107 -8.18 -30.06 -47.07
CA ALA A 1107 -7.11 -29.08 -47.03
C ALA A 1107 -7.56 -27.69 -46.56
N ARG A 1108 -8.86 -27.48 -46.29
CA ARG A 1108 -9.46 -26.17 -45.98
C ARG A 1108 -9.97 -26.12 -44.55
N PHE A 1109 -9.53 -25.12 -43.80
CA PHE A 1109 -9.82 -24.94 -42.39
C PHE A 1109 -10.47 -23.58 -42.15
N THR A 1110 -11.72 -23.59 -41.70
CA THR A 1110 -12.50 -22.37 -41.40
C THR A 1110 -12.37 -22.03 -39.91
N PRO A 1111 -11.86 -20.83 -39.56
CA PRO A 1111 -11.81 -20.39 -38.18
C PRO A 1111 -13.21 -20.19 -37.58
N PRO A 1112 -13.40 -20.32 -36.25
CA PRO A 1112 -14.70 -20.18 -35.61
C PRO A 1112 -15.33 -18.79 -35.73
N SER A 1113 -14.53 -17.74 -35.93
CA SER A 1113 -15.01 -16.37 -36.16
C SER A 1113 -14.11 -15.62 -37.12
N THR A 1114 -14.64 -14.58 -37.77
CA THR A 1114 -13.92 -13.73 -38.75
C THR A 1114 -13.95 -12.25 -38.36
N GLY A 1115 -13.12 -11.42 -39.00
CA GLY A 1115 -13.05 -9.97 -38.77
C GLY A 1115 -11.92 -9.53 -37.83
N SER A 1116 -11.76 -8.21 -37.65
CA SER A 1116 -10.77 -7.63 -36.75
C SER A 1116 -11.03 -8.07 -35.30
N GLY A 1117 -9.99 -8.47 -34.57
CA GLY A 1117 -10.13 -9.02 -33.20
C GLY A 1117 -10.50 -10.51 -33.13
N SER A 1118 -10.72 -11.18 -34.27
CA SER A 1118 -10.95 -12.63 -34.38
C SER A 1118 -9.68 -13.37 -34.77
N ASP A 1119 -8.63 -13.30 -33.94
CA ASP A 1119 -7.41 -14.06 -34.15
C ASP A 1119 -7.51 -15.50 -33.61
N TRP A 1120 -6.86 -16.44 -34.30
CA TRP A 1120 -6.93 -17.89 -34.03
C TRP A 1120 -5.60 -18.57 -34.33
N VAL A 1121 -5.28 -19.63 -33.59
CA VAL A 1121 -4.19 -20.55 -33.95
C VAL A 1121 -4.79 -21.87 -34.42
N LEU A 1122 -4.54 -22.28 -35.66
CA LEU A 1122 -4.79 -23.64 -36.11
C LEU A 1122 -3.64 -24.52 -35.65
N ILE A 1123 -3.93 -25.58 -34.89
CA ILE A 1123 -2.96 -26.60 -34.53
C ILE A 1123 -3.29 -27.85 -35.33
N VAL A 1124 -2.31 -28.35 -36.10
CA VAL A 1124 -2.41 -29.59 -36.87
C VAL A 1124 -1.35 -30.57 -36.36
N THR A 1125 -1.75 -31.71 -35.83
CA THR A 1125 -0.84 -32.63 -35.11
C THR A 1125 -1.17 -34.10 -35.36
N LYS A 1126 -0.16 -34.96 -35.22
CA LYS A 1126 -0.33 -36.42 -35.20
C LYS A 1126 -0.85 -36.95 -33.85
N ASP A 1127 -0.76 -36.18 -32.76
CA ASP A 1127 -1.33 -36.59 -31.45
C ASP A 1127 -2.83 -36.22 -31.40
N ARG A 1128 -3.66 -37.21 -31.07
CA ARG A 1128 -5.11 -37.02 -30.93
C ARG A 1128 -5.47 -36.32 -29.61
N ARG A 1129 -4.56 -36.27 -28.64
CA ARG A 1129 -4.78 -35.63 -27.34
C ARG A 1129 -4.50 -34.14 -27.44
N VAL A 1130 -5.43 -33.33 -26.90
CA VAL A 1130 -5.11 -31.95 -26.58
C VAL A 1130 -4.26 -31.98 -25.31
N PRO A 1131 -3.02 -31.45 -25.30
CA PRO A 1131 -2.27 -31.30 -24.07
C PRO A 1131 -3.12 -30.52 -23.06
N GLU A 1132 -3.17 -30.98 -21.81
CA GLU A 1132 -3.77 -30.18 -20.73
C GLU A 1132 -2.96 -28.88 -20.61
N LEU A 1133 -3.54 -27.79 -21.11
CA LEU A 1133 -3.02 -26.46 -20.84
C LEU A 1133 -3.23 -26.25 -19.34
N LYS A 1134 -2.14 -26.21 -18.58
CA LYS A 1134 -2.18 -25.95 -17.14
C LYS A 1134 -2.93 -24.64 -16.90
N THR A 1135 -4.18 -24.74 -16.48
CA THR A 1135 -4.95 -23.64 -15.91
C THR A 1135 -5.05 -23.98 -14.43
N GLU A 1136 -4.15 -23.43 -13.62
CA GLU A 1136 -4.29 -23.39 -12.15
C GLU A 1136 -5.02 -22.11 -11.73
#